data_AF-A0A093VG49-F1
#
_entry.id   AF-A0A093VG49-F1
#
_cell.length_a   1.000
_cell.length_b   1.000
_cell.length_c   1.000
_cell.angle_alpha   90.00
_cell.angle_beta   90.00
_cell.angle_gamma   90.00
#
_symmetry.space_group_name_H-M   'P 1'
#
loop_
_entity.id
_entity.type
_entity.pdbx_description
1 polymer ?
#
loop_
_entity_poly.entity_id
_entity_poly.type
_entity_poly.pdbx_seq_one_letter_code
_entity_poly.pdbx_strand_id
1 'polypeptide(L)'
;MSTHAEVYDIIIIGAGPCGLAVAARLREETPSAMFTDEEHQRYHWIKKHQGKMSLARARTKRLYGTPLAASAYTTPNNTCCGGDGRGQYSTLVLDSSGTQWMARWNRAFETLKIDYLRSPMFFHVDPADRDGLLAYTRETGREKELYELSGCVGQELSKHKRKKIRNLSRFPREAEINERDRKDYFTPSTSLFADYCDSIIQRYGLNDESVQIQQSEVCDIKFGEVEGSKDGSKLFTILTSHGQSFHSRAVVLAVGPGSTKLMPWKLSTEEELGACHSSEVGVKFPSPALSRKIKNRETTHVVVVGGGLSSAQLADLAIGKGVTRVWHLIRGDMKIKHFDVGLNWVGKFKNYDKAVFWSADDDQERFEMLQTARDGGSITPQYQKILKQHVAKGWLSIHTRTVITSKNFDPKTHTWKITTDPPIDNFPEHIDYICFATGMKVNVNDMPLLQSMNRDYPIETINGLPCLTDDLTWKADVPLFVTGRLASLRLGPAAPNLEGARLGAERIAWGLQDVLGEQSDVDFCSRAGKRLQKAFCGLGNRFLVIGAGSRGHRYAEAVTESTSALIHAVAEPRSYNRQEFGECFIWGSNKPSDGQEFTDWRDWLKWEQERRQAVAEGQENVPVGVDGVFVCALDEMHVEIMCAIAPLNLHVLCEKPLATSLHDCLAIYRAFVPEHKKDTGPSKVFSIGHVLRYSPHNMRLRQLLLEERAIGDVVSVEHVEPVGYWHFSHSYVRGNWRRETAAGVGSLLTKSCHDVDFLVWLLSSPPPGAPKDMPPHEPRTISSTGKLTQFIKKRKPKEAGDATNCLSCPIERKCNYSSVRLYKERQLDKGITDWPLHIVCPDIEDTFKTAGSDAAEKLLMTALAEDYDRSSTSDEKIKSRSWYGRCVWESDNDVCDDQFVTITWDDERPPATGEQEYTPRTSKTASLHMIAPTEKQCERRGRIYGTEGEIEYDSRTIKYFSFATNEFTTIEIPKAKNPKEEQAHGGGDWGLTRMFIGAVQAVEERGWDIRDAQREFIGCTLEEAVRSHAVVFAAEEARREEKVIKWQDWWERHTKSMA
;
A
#
# COMPACT_ATOMS: atom_id res chain seq x y z
N MET A 1 -8.01 -15.12 -56.86
CA MET A 1 -6.99 -14.66 -55.90
C MET A 1 -7.71 -14.47 -54.57
N SER A 2 -7.59 -15.44 -53.66
CA SER A 2 -8.24 -15.39 -52.35
C SER A 2 -7.39 -14.52 -51.43
N THR A 3 -7.89 -13.33 -51.08
CA THR A 3 -7.29 -12.47 -50.05
C THR A 3 -7.54 -13.15 -48.71
N HIS A 4 -6.52 -13.72 -48.08
CA HIS A 4 -6.62 -14.18 -46.70
C HIS A 4 -7.04 -12.98 -45.83
N ALA A 5 -8.22 -13.03 -45.23
CA ALA A 5 -8.66 -12.02 -44.28
C ALA A 5 -7.71 -12.02 -43.08
N GLU A 6 -7.17 -10.86 -42.73
CA GLU A 6 -6.26 -10.67 -41.61
C GLU A 6 -6.94 -11.11 -40.30
N VAL A 7 -6.26 -11.96 -39.52
CA VAL A 7 -6.75 -12.46 -38.23
C VAL A 7 -6.03 -11.69 -37.12
N TYR A 8 -6.79 -10.99 -36.30
CA TYR A 8 -6.28 -10.27 -35.13
C TYR A 8 -6.11 -11.21 -33.93
N ASP A 9 -5.19 -10.90 -33.03
CA ASP A 9 -5.11 -11.58 -31.74
C ASP A 9 -6.28 -11.16 -30.86
N ILE A 10 -6.58 -9.85 -30.86
CA ILE A 10 -7.58 -9.24 -29.99
C ILE A 10 -8.41 -8.22 -30.78
N ILE A 11 -9.73 -8.32 -30.69
CA ILE A 11 -10.65 -7.24 -31.07
C ILE A 11 -11.29 -6.65 -29.82
N ILE A 12 -11.11 -5.35 -29.58
CA ILE A 12 -11.78 -4.61 -28.50
C ILE A 12 -12.99 -3.87 -29.10
N ILE A 13 -14.19 -4.18 -28.62
CA ILE A 13 -15.43 -3.49 -29.02
C ILE A 13 -15.73 -2.40 -27.99
N GLY A 14 -15.51 -1.15 -28.38
CA GLY A 14 -15.70 0.04 -27.54
C GLY A 14 -14.39 0.75 -27.20
N ALA A 15 -14.27 2.01 -27.61
CA ALA A 15 -13.12 2.88 -27.37
C ALA A 15 -13.32 3.82 -26.16
N GLY A 16 -14.18 3.43 -25.21
CA GLY A 16 -14.41 4.17 -23.96
C GLY A 16 -13.38 3.87 -22.86
N PRO A 17 -13.63 4.30 -21.61
CA PRO A 17 -12.68 4.12 -20.51
C PRO A 17 -12.26 2.66 -20.26
N CYS A 18 -13.20 1.70 -20.35
CA CYS A 18 -12.88 0.30 -20.14
C CYS A 18 -12.03 -0.28 -21.28
N GLY A 19 -12.28 0.13 -22.53
CA GLY A 19 -11.47 -0.29 -23.67
C GLY A 19 -10.06 0.28 -23.61
N LEU A 20 -9.94 1.57 -23.24
CA LEU A 20 -8.65 2.22 -23.03
C LEU A 20 -7.87 1.57 -21.88
N ALA A 21 -8.53 1.26 -20.76
CA ALA A 21 -7.89 0.57 -19.63
C ALA A 21 -7.36 -0.81 -20.04
N VAL A 22 -8.13 -1.60 -20.81
CA VAL A 22 -7.69 -2.91 -21.31
C VAL A 22 -6.50 -2.75 -22.26
N ALA A 23 -6.59 -1.84 -23.24
CA ALA A 23 -5.53 -1.61 -24.21
C ALA A 23 -4.23 -1.13 -23.53
N ALA A 24 -4.32 -0.20 -22.58
CA ALA A 24 -3.18 0.26 -21.78
C ALA A 24 -2.61 -0.89 -20.93
N ARG A 25 -3.47 -1.67 -20.26
CA ARG A 25 -3.01 -2.79 -19.42
C ARG A 25 -2.30 -3.87 -20.21
N LEU A 26 -2.72 -4.15 -21.45
CA LEU A 26 -2.03 -5.10 -22.34
C LEU A 26 -0.62 -4.63 -22.77
N ARG A 27 -0.33 -3.33 -22.61
CA ARG A 27 0.98 -2.72 -22.88
C ARG A 27 1.82 -2.49 -21.64
N GLU A 28 1.23 -2.62 -20.46
CA GLU A 28 1.91 -2.45 -19.18
C GLU A 28 2.54 -3.79 -18.74
N GLU A 29 3.85 -3.77 -18.50
CA GLU A 29 4.61 -4.96 -18.14
C GLU A 29 4.39 -5.37 -16.69
N THR A 30 4.11 -4.39 -15.83
CA THR A 30 3.90 -4.60 -14.40
C THR A 30 2.41 -4.81 -14.07
N PRO A 31 2.07 -5.71 -13.13
CA PRO A 31 0.71 -5.73 -12.58
C PRO A 31 0.37 -4.36 -11.99
N SER A 32 -0.88 -3.92 -12.15
CA SER A 32 -1.26 -2.60 -11.65
C SER A 32 -1.01 -2.45 -10.15
N ALA A 33 -0.60 -1.25 -9.70
CA ALA A 33 -0.29 -0.94 -8.29
C ALA A 33 -1.50 -0.97 -7.34
N MET A 34 -2.58 -1.66 -7.72
CA MET A 34 -3.79 -1.90 -6.94
C MET A 34 -3.63 -3.11 -6.02
N PHE A 35 -2.67 -3.06 -5.10
CA PHE A 35 -2.50 -4.12 -4.09
C PHE A 35 -3.19 -3.76 -2.78
N THR A 36 -4.49 -4.09 -2.68
CA THR A 36 -5.19 -4.44 -1.42
C THR A 36 -6.42 -5.30 -1.74
N ASP A 37 -6.61 -6.41 -1.00
CA ASP A 37 -7.82 -7.26 -0.82
C ASP A 37 -8.58 -7.78 -2.07
N GLU A 38 -8.14 -7.44 -3.28
CA GLU A 38 -8.66 -7.96 -4.56
C GLU A 38 -8.22 -9.41 -4.86
N GLU A 39 -7.38 -10.00 -3.99
CA GLU A 39 -6.81 -11.36 -4.08
C GLU A 39 -7.78 -12.52 -3.77
N HIS A 40 -8.98 -12.25 -3.22
CA HIS A 40 -9.95 -13.30 -2.91
C HIS A 40 -10.39 -14.12 -4.15
N GLN A 41 -10.31 -13.53 -5.34
CA GLN A 41 -10.72 -14.17 -6.60
C GLN A 41 -9.68 -15.13 -7.21
N ARG A 42 -8.46 -15.13 -6.67
CA ARG A 42 -7.40 -16.02 -7.11
C ARG A 42 -7.66 -17.48 -6.71
N TYR A 43 -8.46 -17.70 -5.67
CA TYR A 43 -8.88 -19.02 -5.17
C TYR A 43 -9.63 -19.86 -6.22
N HIS A 44 -10.29 -19.22 -7.20
CA HIS A 44 -11.02 -19.91 -8.27
C HIS A 44 -10.14 -20.26 -9.49
N TRP A 45 -9.26 -19.36 -9.94
CA TRP A 45 -8.33 -19.59 -11.06
C TRP A 45 -7.34 -20.72 -10.77
N ILE A 46 -6.83 -20.74 -9.54
CA ILE A 46 -5.93 -21.76 -9.02
C ILE A 46 -6.56 -23.17 -9.03
N LYS A 47 -7.87 -23.27 -8.81
CA LYS A 47 -8.62 -24.54 -8.77
C LYS A 47 -8.79 -25.14 -10.17
N LYS A 48 -8.65 -24.32 -11.22
CA LYS A 48 -8.91 -24.65 -12.63
C LYS A 48 -7.67 -25.15 -13.40
N HIS A 49 -6.45 -24.88 -12.94
CA HIS A 49 -5.21 -25.08 -13.72
C HIS A 49 -4.14 -26.00 -13.10
N GLN A 50 -4.51 -27.00 -12.30
CA GLN A 50 -3.57 -28.06 -11.90
C GLN A 50 -3.11 -28.91 -13.12
N GLY A 51 -1.80 -28.95 -13.39
CA GLY A 51 -1.17 -30.06 -14.14
C GLY A 51 -0.62 -29.78 -15.54
N LYS A 52 -0.43 -28.54 -15.95
CA LYS A 52 0.31 -28.22 -17.19
C LYS A 52 1.26 -27.08 -16.89
N MET A 53 2.58 -27.28 -17.12
CA MET A 53 3.53 -26.34 -17.74
C MET A 53 5.04 -26.45 -17.21
N SER A 54 6.11 -25.99 -17.93
CA SER A 54 7.62 -26.03 -17.69
C SER A 54 8.58 -24.78 -17.99
N LEU A 55 9.39 -24.20 -17.06
CA LEU A 55 9.88 -22.79 -17.21
C LEU A 55 11.26 -22.67 -17.91
N ALA A 56 11.44 -21.71 -18.83
CA ALA A 56 12.73 -21.38 -19.46
C ALA A 56 13.29 -20.00 -19.02
N ARG A 57 14.60 -19.99 -18.68
CA ARG A 57 15.43 -18.84 -18.29
C ARG A 57 15.88 -18.01 -19.51
N ALA A 58 16.02 -16.68 -19.38
CA ALA A 58 16.80 -15.87 -20.33
C ALA A 58 17.68 -14.81 -19.64
N ARG A 59 18.78 -14.48 -20.33
CA ARG A 59 20.06 -13.90 -19.85
C ARG A 59 20.12 -12.38 -19.95
N THR A 60 20.99 -11.82 -19.10
CA THR A 60 21.39 -10.42 -18.90
C THR A 60 22.19 -9.81 -20.08
N LYS A 61 21.97 -8.53 -20.40
CA LYS A 61 23.00 -7.61 -20.94
C LYS A 61 22.77 -6.15 -20.53
N ARG A 62 23.85 -5.50 -20.08
CA ARG A 62 24.04 -4.10 -19.60
C ARG A 62 24.11 -3.07 -20.73
N LEU A 63 23.76 -1.81 -20.42
CA LEU A 63 24.55 -0.59 -20.76
C LEU A 63 24.05 0.64 -19.94
N TYR A 64 25.00 1.36 -19.32
CA TYR A 64 24.85 2.63 -18.58
C TYR A 64 25.82 3.68 -19.18
N GLY A 65 25.43 4.97 -19.13
CA GLY A 65 26.24 6.19 -19.32
C GLY A 65 25.88 7.00 -20.58
N THR A 66 25.55 8.31 -20.62
CA THR A 66 25.58 9.53 -19.74
C THR A 66 24.88 10.66 -20.56
N PRO A 67 24.55 11.90 -20.07
CA PRO A 67 24.59 12.51 -18.74
C PRO A 67 23.23 13.12 -18.26
N LEU A 68 23.17 13.52 -16.98
CA LEU A 68 22.09 14.29 -16.34
C LEU A 68 22.05 15.75 -16.83
N ALA A 69 20.94 16.19 -17.44
CA ALA A 69 20.52 17.60 -17.45
C ALA A 69 19.03 17.79 -17.77
N ALA A 70 18.39 18.66 -16.98
CA ALA A 70 17.11 19.34 -17.19
C ALA A 70 15.80 18.53 -17.17
N SER A 71 15.03 18.77 -16.10
CA SER A 71 13.60 18.53 -15.97
C SER A 71 12.81 19.14 -17.15
N ALA A 72 12.12 18.30 -17.93
CA ALA A 72 11.08 18.72 -18.85
C ALA A 72 10.13 17.55 -19.18
N TYR A 73 8.90 17.63 -18.70
CA TYR A 73 7.76 16.95 -19.31
C TYR A 73 7.51 17.59 -20.69
N THR A 74 8.18 17.10 -21.73
CA THR A 74 7.84 17.42 -23.11
C THR A 74 8.10 16.23 -24.02
N THR A 75 7.04 15.81 -24.70
CA THR A 75 6.95 15.03 -25.95
C THR A 75 8.06 13.99 -26.21
N PRO A 76 7.76 12.67 -26.12
CA PRO A 76 8.70 11.66 -26.59
C PRO A 76 8.71 11.67 -28.13
N ASN A 77 9.77 12.23 -28.72
CA ASN A 77 10.11 11.93 -30.10
C ASN A 77 10.55 10.45 -30.18
N ASN A 78 9.66 9.64 -30.73
CA ASN A 78 9.91 8.56 -31.69
C ASN A 78 11.36 8.01 -31.71
N THR A 79 11.67 7.04 -30.85
CA THR A 79 12.54 5.86 -31.12
C THR A 79 12.73 5.04 -29.84
N CYS A 80 11.75 4.21 -29.49
CA CYS A 80 11.94 3.05 -28.59
C CYS A 80 11.30 1.81 -29.24
N CYS A 81 11.64 1.56 -30.51
CA CYS A 81 11.40 0.29 -31.17
C CYS A 81 12.75 -0.43 -31.23
N GLY A 82 13.01 -1.33 -30.28
CA GLY A 82 14.30 -2.00 -30.15
C GLY A 82 14.25 -3.28 -29.32
N GLY A 83 13.49 -4.26 -29.81
CA GLY A 83 13.72 -5.71 -29.71
C GLY A 83 14.12 -6.36 -28.38
N ASP A 84 13.13 -6.81 -27.62
CA ASP A 84 13.06 -8.06 -26.80
C ASP A 84 11.79 -7.95 -25.94
N GLY A 85 10.63 -8.59 -26.14
CA GLY A 85 10.17 -9.66 -27.02
C GLY A 85 8.90 -10.32 -26.45
N ARG A 86 8.01 -9.58 -25.76
CA ARG A 86 6.59 -10.01 -25.63
C ARG A 86 5.94 -9.69 -26.97
N GLY A 87 5.40 -10.71 -27.65
CA GLY A 87 4.75 -10.54 -28.94
C GLY A 87 3.65 -9.49 -28.85
N GLN A 88 3.82 -8.39 -29.56
CA GLN A 88 2.84 -7.32 -29.65
C GLN A 88 1.54 -7.88 -30.24
N TYR A 89 0.50 -8.04 -29.42
CA TYR A 89 -0.80 -8.55 -29.87
C TYR A 89 -1.35 -7.62 -30.95
N SER A 90 -1.65 -8.18 -32.11
CA SER A 90 -2.37 -7.46 -33.15
C SER A 90 -3.77 -7.10 -32.63
N THR A 91 -4.02 -5.81 -32.43
CA THR A 91 -5.23 -5.31 -31.76
C THR A 91 -6.03 -4.39 -32.68
N LEU A 92 -7.30 -4.73 -32.91
CA LEU A 92 -8.27 -3.86 -33.59
C LEU A 92 -9.33 -3.39 -32.61
N VAL A 93 -9.59 -2.09 -32.60
CA VAL A 93 -10.62 -1.46 -31.77
C VAL A 93 -11.77 -1.00 -32.66
N LEU A 94 -12.98 -1.49 -32.39
CA LEU A 94 -14.19 -1.12 -33.12
C LEU A 94 -15.10 -0.26 -32.23
N ASP A 95 -15.38 0.98 -32.62
CA ASP A 95 -16.29 1.87 -31.90
C ASP A 95 -17.26 2.56 -32.85
N SER A 96 -18.55 2.62 -32.52
CA SER A 96 -19.54 3.27 -33.40
C SER A 96 -19.50 4.81 -33.38
N SER A 97 -18.78 5.40 -32.43
CA SER A 97 -18.85 6.83 -32.11
C SER A 97 -17.75 7.67 -32.76
N GLY A 98 -16.62 7.05 -33.15
CA GLY A 98 -15.51 7.74 -33.79
C GLY A 98 -14.24 6.89 -33.88
N THR A 99 -13.19 7.46 -34.47
CA THR A 99 -11.86 6.85 -34.66
C THR A 99 -10.86 7.21 -33.55
N GLN A 100 -11.32 7.81 -32.45
CA GLN A 100 -10.49 8.24 -31.33
C GLN A 100 -10.96 7.59 -30.04
N TRP A 101 -10.02 7.27 -29.15
CA TRP A 101 -10.31 6.92 -27.77
C TRP A 101 -11.17 8.02 -27.12
N MET A 102 -12.08 7.61 -26.24
CA MET A 102 -12.93 8.51 -25.44
C MET A 102 -13.90 9.41 -26.25
N ALA A 103 -14.01 9.27 -27.58
CA ALA A 103 -14.81 10.15 -28.44
C ALA A 103 -16.28 10.31 -27.98
N ARG A 104 -16.93 9.21 -27.59
CA ARG A 104 -18.32 9.24 -27.07
C ARG A 104 -18.42 9.98 -25.74
N TRP A 105 -17.45 9.77 -24.86
CA TRP A 105 -17.40 10.40 -23.53
C TRP A 105 -17.16 11.90 -23.67
N ASN A 106 -16.18 12.32 -24.47
CA ASN A 106 -15.86 13.72 -24.72
C ASN A 106 -17.06 14.46 -25.31
N ARG A 107 -17.73 13.87 -26.31
CA ARG A 107 -18.97 14.44 -26.89
C ARG A 107 -20.10 14.57 -25.87
N ALA A 108 -20.24 13.58 -24.98
CA ALA A 108 -21.27 13.62 -23.94
C ALA A 108 -20.98 14.72 -22.91
N PHE A 109 -19.73 14.86 -22.48
CA PHE A 109 -19.32 15.92 -21.57
C PHE A 109 -19.53 17.32 -22.17
N GLU A 110 -19.16 17.52 -23.43
CA GLU A 110 -19.38 18.77 -24.16
C GLU A 110 -20.88 19.08 -24.31
N THR A 111 -21.66 18.09 -24.77
CA THR A 111 -23.11 18.23 -24.99
C THR A 111 -23.85 18.62 -23.72
N LEU A 112 -23.49 18.00 -22.59
CA LEU A 112 -24.11 18.20 -21.30
C LEU A 112 -23.45 19.30 -20.46
N LYS A 113 -22.39 19.95 -20.98
CA LYS A 113 -21.58 20.96 -20.29
C LYS A 113 -21.13 20.48 -18.90
N ILE A 114 -20.51 19.31 -18.86
CA ILE A 114 -20.01 18.71 -17.62
C ILE A 114 -18.60 19.23 -17.36
N ASP A 115 -18.47 20.13 -16.39
CA ASP A 115 -17.18 20.76 -16.05
C ASP A 115 -16.26 19.85 -15.22
N TYR A 116 -16.83 19.01 -14.35
CA TYR A 116 -16.09 18.14 -13.43
C TYR A 116 -16.65 16.73 -13.44
N LEU A 117 -15.75 15.75 -13.29
CA LEU A 117 -16.14 14.36 -13.11
C LEU A 117 -16.83 14.16 -11.76
N ARG A 118 -17.61 13.09 -11.67
CA ARG A 118 -18.13 12.57 -10.39
C ARG A 118 -17.12 11.67 -9.68
N SER A 119 -16.25 11.02 -10.44
CA SER A 119 -15.24 10.10 -9.91
C SER A 119 -14.10 10.86 -9.23
N PRO A 120 -13.60 10.37 -8.08
CA PRO A 120 -12.46 10.95 -7.39
C PRO A 120 -11.15 10.64 -8.14
N MET A 121 -10.07 11.34 -7.79
CA MET A 121 -8.78 11.30 -8.49
C MET A 121 -8.19 9.89 -8.65
N PHE A 122 -8.41 8.97 -7.70
CA PHE A 122 -7.87 7.61 -7.74
C PHE A 122 -8.70 6.64 -8.62
N PHE A 123 -9.80 7.12 -9.21
CA PHE A 123 -10.62 6.38 -10.17
C PHE A 123 -10.29 6.85 -11.60
N HIS A 124 -9.33 6.18 -12.22
CA HIS A 124 -8.88 6.45 -13.58
C HIS A 124 -8.49 5.14 -14.31
N VAL A 125 -8.10 5.26 -15.58
CA VAL A 125 -7.83 4.11 -16.47
C VAL A 125 -6.38 3.64 -16.51
N ASP A 126 -5.43 4.43 -15.98
CA ASP A 126 -4.00 4.06 -15.96
C ASP A 126 -3.73 2.79 -15.14
N PRO A 127 -3.10 1.76 -15.72
CA PRO A 127 -2.69 0.56 -15.00
C PRO A 127 -1.46 0.77 -14.10
N ALA A 128 -0.55 1.70 -14.39
CA ALA A 128 0.76 1.71 -13.71
C ALA A 128 0.69 2.20 -12.26
N ASP A 129 -0.03 3.30 -12.00
CA ASP A 129 -0.01 3.99 -10.72
C ASP A 129 -1.43 4.35 -10.26
N ARG A 130 -1.78 3.96 -9.02
CA ARG A 130 -3.05 4.32 -8.38
C ARG A 130 -3.23 5.83 -8.20
N ASP A 131 -2.15 6.54 -7.94
CA ASP A 131 -2.14 7.99 -7.70
C ASP A 131 -1.73 8.77 -8.98
N GLY A 132 -1.66 8.10 -10.14
CA GLY A 132 -1.09 8.66 -11.37
C GLY A 132 -1.80 9.93 -11.87
N LEU A 133 -3.14 10.01 -11.75
CA LEU A 133 -3.87 11.23 -12.12
C LEU A 133 -3.55 12.39 -11.17
N LEU A 134 -3.34 12.12 -9.89
CA LEU A 134 -2.93 13.12 -8.90
C LEU A 134 -1.49 13.58 -9.14
N ALA A 135 -0.58 12.66 -9.48
CA ALA A 135 0.79 12.98 -9.88
C ALA A 135 0.80 13.89 -11.13
N TYR A 136 0.11 13.47 -12.19
CA TYR A 136 -0.02 14.25 -13.43
C TYR A 136 -0.58 15.66 -13.19
N THR A 137 -1.56 15.80 -12.29
CA THR A 137 -2.13 17.11 -11.96
C THR A 137 -1.10 18.05 -11.34
N ARG A 138 -0.23 17.54 -10.46
CA ARG A 138 0.83 18.33 -9.82
C ARG A 138 1.96 18.66 -10.80
N GLU A 139 2.34 17.68 -11.61
CA GLU A 139 3.38 17.82 -12.63
C GLU A 139 3.02 18.87 -13.68
N THR A 140 1.74 18.97 -14.03
CA THR A 140 1.24 19.97 -14.98
C THR A 140 0.80 21.27 -14.32
N GLY A 141 0.87 21.38 -12.98
CA GLY A 141 0.49 22.59 -12.23
C GLY A 141 -1.01 22.95 -12.31
N ARG A 142 -1.88 21.94 -12.42
CA ARG A 142 -3.32 22.08 -12.67
C ARG A 142 -4.19 21.81 -11.45
N GLU A 143 -3.64 21.93 -10.24
CA GLU A 143 -4.37 21.67 -9.00
C GLU A 143 -5.59 22.58 -8.81
N LYS A 144 -5.61 23.74 -9.47
CA LYS A 144 -6.76 24.67 -9.48
C LYS A 144 -7.99 24.12 -10.21
N GLU A 145 -7.81 23.07 -11.00
CA GLU A 145 -8.89 22.35 -11.71
C GLU A 145 -9.44 21.17 -10.89
N LEU A 146 -9.07 21.07 -9.60
CA LEU A 146 -9.62 20.07 -8.69
C LEU A 146 -10.79 20.65 -7.91
N TYR A 147 -11.89 19.90 -7.88
CA TYR A 147 -13.04 20.23 -7.06
C TYR A 147 -13.11 19.35 -5.82
N GLU A 148 -13.15 19.95 -4.64
CA GLU A 148 -13.20 19.22 -3.37
C GLU A 148 -14.58 18.59 -3.13
N LEU A 149 -14.61 17.30 -2.75
CA LEU A 149 -15.83 16.62 -2.31
C LEU A 149 -16.15 16.97 -0.84
N SER A 150 -16.56 18.21 -0.61
CA SER A 150 -16.85 18.75 0.72
C SER A 150 -17.92 17.94 1.46
N GLY A 151 -17.65 17.52 2.71
CA GLY A 151 -18.58 16.76 3.54
C GLY A 151 -18.46 15.23 3.41
N CYS A 152 -17.66 14.72 2.48
CA CYS A 152 -17.20 13.32 2.49
C CYS A 152 -16.12 13.10 3.55
N VAL A 153 -15.23 14.08 3.68
CA VAL A 153 -14.07 14.07 4.58
C VAL A 153 -14.37 14.97 5.77
N GLY A 154 -14.23 14.45 6.98
CA GLY A 154 -14.52 15.23 8.18
C GLY A 154 -13.51 15.02 9.30
N GLN A 155 -13.47 16.01 10.18
CA GLN A 155 -12.63 15.97 11.38
C GLN A 155 -13.09 14.85 12.31
N GLU A 156 -12.14 14.02 12.72
CA GLU A 156 -12.35 13.07 13.79
C GLU A 156 -12.79 13.82 15.06
N LEU A 157 -13.97 13.48 15.59
CA LEU A 157 -14.39 14.01 16.88
C LEU A 157 -13.51 13.38 17.95
N SER A 158 -12.63 14.16 18.58
CA SER A 158 -11.86 13.70 19.75
C SER A 158 -12.77 13.00 20.77
N LYS A 159 -12.26 11.98 21.47
CA LYS A 159 -12.98 11.30 22.57
C LYS A 159 -13.60 12.29 23.56
N HIS A 160 -12.93 13.43 23.79
CA HIS A 160 -13.39 14.52 24.65
C HIS A 160 -14.61 15.29 24.07
N LYS A 161 -14.61 15.62 22.77
CA LYS A 161 -15.80 16.21 22.09
C LYS A 161 -16.96 15.22 22.02
N ARG A 162 -16.71 13.92 21.80
CA ARG A 162 -17.74 12.86 21.82
C ARG A 162 -18.47 12.80 23.17
N LYS A 163 -17.74 12.90 24.28
CA LYS A 163 -18.32 12.89 25.64
C LYS A 163 -19.18 14.13 25.92
N LYS A 164 -18.81 15.29 25.36
CA LYS A 164 -19.54 16.57 25.52
C LYS A 164 -20.81 16.69 24.65
N ILE A 165 -20.81 16.04 23.48
CA ILE A 165 -21.94 16.06 22.50
C ILE A 165 -23.01 15.01 22.85
N ARG A 166 -22.70 14.02 23.71
CA ARG A 166 -23.61 12.94 24.12
C ARG A 166 -24.90 13.41 24.84
N ASN A 167 -24.96 14.67 25.26
CA ASN A 167 -26.13 15.30 25.90
C ASN A 167 -26.99 16.12 24.92
N LEU A 168 -26.72 16.11 23.61
CA LEU A 168 -27.51 16.81 22.59
C LEU A 168 -28.39 15.83 21.82
N SER A 169 -29.66 16.20 21.60
CA SER A 169 -30.70 15.37 20.97
C SER A 169 -30.52 15.11 19.46
N ARG A 170 -29.43 15.58 18.85
CA ARG A 170 -29.05 15.30 17.45
C ARG A 170 -27.56 15.00 17.34
N PHE A 171 -27.23 13.75 17.03
CA PHE A 171 -25.89 13.33 16.64
C PHE A 171 -25.52 13.95 15.28
N PRO A 172 -24.36 14.63 15.14
CA PRO A 172 -23.77 14.84 13.83
C PRO A 172 -23.28 13.48 13.29
N ARG A 173 -23.55 13.20 12.01
CA ARG A 173 -23.03 11.99 11.34
C ARG A 173 -21.51 12.01 11.39
N GLU A 174 -20.91 10.91 11.85
CA GLU A 174 -19.47 10.69 11.82
C GLU A 174 -18.97 10.66 10.37
N ALA A 175 -17.79 11.20 10.10
CA ALA A 175 -17.23 11.18 8.75
C ALA A 175 -16.69 9.78 8.43
N GLU A 176 -17.19 9.17 7.35
CA GLU A 176 -16.79 7.83 6.91
C GLU A 176 -15.37 7.81 6.30
N ILE A 177 -14.80 8.98 5.98
CA ILE A 177 -13.48 9.17 5.37
C ILE A 177 -12.65 10.12 6.25
N ASN A 178 -11.41 9.71 6.55
CA ASN A 178 -10.52 10.44 7.45
C ASN A 178 -9.89 11.67 6.78
N GLU A 179 -9.55 12.70 7.56
CA GLU A 179 -8.82 13.89 7.10
C GLU A 179 -7.52 13.57 6.34
N ARG A 180 -6.82 12.49 6.73
CA ARG A 180 -5.57 12.05 6.07
C ARG A 180 -5.78 11.68 4.59
N ASP A 181 -6.98 11.22 4.26
CA ASP A 181 -7.34 10.73 2.93
C ASP A 181 -7.89 11.88 2.06
N ARG A 182 -8.04 13.11 2.60
CA ARG A 182 -8.66 14.27 1.92
C ARG A 182 -8.17 14.50 0.50
N LYS A 183 -6.84 14.38 0.29
CA LYS A 183 -6.18 14.57 -1.00
C LYS A 183 -6.70 13.64 -2.11
N ASP A 184 -7.28 12.51 -1.75
CA ASP A 184 -7.78 11.51 -2.70
C ASP A 184 -9.25 11.79 -3.08
N TYR A 185 -9.97 12.61 -2.30
CA TYR A 185 -11.39 12.94 -2.48
C TYR A 185 -11.60 14.31 -3.15
N PHE A 186 -10.83 14.55 -4.20
CA PHE A 186 -11.07 15.60 -5.17
C PHE A 186 -11.58 14.97 -6.47
N THR A 187 -12.37 15.69 -7.25
CA THR A 187 -12.71 15.29 -8.62
C THR A 187 -11.98 16.19 -9.62
N PRO A 188 -11.46 15.64 -10.72
CA PRO A 188 -10.80 16.42 -11.75
C PRO A 188 -11.83 17.17 -12.60
N SER A 189 -11.40 18.29 -13.18
CA SER A 189 -12.09 18.86 -14.34
C SER A 189 -12.13 17.85 -15.50
N THR A 190 -13.11 17.99 -16.37
CA THR A 190 -13.22 17.17 -17.57
C THR A 190 -11.99 17.33 -18.47
N SER A 191 -11.45 18.55 -18.60
CA SER A 191 -10.25 18.84 -19.38
C SER A 191 -9.01 18.14 -18.81
N LEU A 192 -8.80 18.20 -17.50
CA LEU A 192 -7.68 17.53 -16.83
C LEU A 192 -7.72 16.02 -17.01
N PHE A 193 -8.91 15.42 -16.88
CA PHE A 193 -9.08 13.99 -17.08
C PHE A 193 -8.85 13.58 -18.54
N ALA A 194 -9.34 14.36 -19.52
CA ALA A 194 -9.11 14.11 -20.94
C ALA A 194 -7.61 14.13 -21.27
N ASP A 195 -6.89 15.16 -20.83
CA ASP A 195 -5.45 15.28 -21.08
C ASP A 195 -4.66 14.16 -20.39
N TYR A 196 -5.12 13.69 -19.22
CA TYR A 196 -4.52 12.51 -18.58
C TYR A 196 -4.74 11.23 -19.39
N CYS A 197 -5.95 11.01 -19.92
CA CYS A 197 -6.20 9.90 -20.84
C CYS A 197 -5.32 9.98 -22.08
N ASP A 198 -5.11 11.17 -22.66
CA ASP A 198 -4.21 11.37 -23.78
C ASP A 198 -2.75 11.06 -23.42
N SER A 199 -2.33 11.40 -22.20
CA SER A 199 -1.00 11.04 -21.68
C SER A 199 -0.81 9.52 -21.60
N ILE A 200 -1.85 8.76 -21.22
CA ILE A 200 -1.84 7.29 -21.18
C ILE A 200 -1.76 6.73 -22.61
N ILE A 201 -2.57 7.26 -23.52
CA ILE A 201 -2.59 6.85 -24.93
C ILE A 201 -1.20 7.03 -25.56
N GLN A 202 -0.55 8.17 -25.31
CA GLN A 202 0.80 8.44 -25.78
C GLN A 202 1.84 7.54 -25.12
N ARG A 203 1.75 7.35 -23.79
CA ARG A 203 2.70 6.53 -23.02
C ARG A 203 2.76 5.08 -23.51
N TYR A 204 1.60 4.51 -23.86
CA TYR A 204 1.49 3.11 -24.29
C TYR A 204 1.40 2.93 -25.81
N GLY A 205 1.59 3.98 -26.61
CA GLY A 205 1.56 3.89 -28.08
C GLY A 205 0.22 3.41 -28.65
N LEU A 206 -0.90 3.79 -28.03
CA LEU A 206 -2.24 3.25 -28.37
C LEU A 206 -2.89 3.92 -29.59
N ASN A 207 -2.16 4.79 -30.28
CA ASN A 207 -2.54 5.41 -31.55
C ASN A 207 -1.61 5.00 -32.71
N ASP A 208 -0.64 4.11 -32.46
CA ASP A 208 0.30 3.65 -33.49
C ASP A 208 -0.31 2.50 -34.32
N GLU A 209 0.32 2.13 -35.43
CA GLU A 209 -0.22 1.15 -36.41
C GLU A 209 -0.65 -0.21 -35.80
N SER A 210 -0.13 -0.56 -34.62
CA SER A 210 -0.44 -1.81 -33.91
C SER A 210 -1.75 -1.83 -33.12
N VAL A 211 -2.39 -0.68 -32.91
CA VAL A 211 -3.71 -0.54 -32.27
C VAL A 211 -4.57 0.36 -33.16
N GLN A 212 -5.30 -0.25 -34.09
CA GLN A 212 -6.11 0.50 -35.04
C GLN A 212 -7.52 0.72 -34.47
N ILE A 213 -7.98 1.98 -34.42
CA ILE A 213 -9.37 2.30 -34.06
C ILE A 213 -10.16 2.57 -35.33
N GLN A 214 -11.15 1.73 -35.61
CA GLN A 214 -12.07 1.91 -36.74
C GLN A 214 -13.46 2.34 -36.25
N GLN A 215 -13.97 3.41 -36.85
CA GLN A 215 -15.34 3.82 -36.62
C GLN A 215 -16.30 2.85 -37.33
N SER A 216 -16.89 1.93 -36.57
CA SER A 216 -17.84 0.97 -37.11
C SER A 216 -18.76 0.41 -36.03
N GLU A 217 -20.05 0.26 -36.34
CA GLU A 217 -20.99 -0.43 -35.47
C GLU A 217 -20.89 -1.94 -35.68
N VAL A 218 -20.68 -2.70 -34.60
CA VAL A 218 -20.71 -4.16 -34.62
C VAL A 218 -22.15 -4.63 -34.53
N CYS A 219 -22.59 -5.41 -35.52
CA CYS A 219 -23.96 -5.91 -35.62
C CYS A 219 -24.09 -7.38 -35.20
N ASP A 220 -23.02 -8.17 -35.25
CA ASP A 220 -23.03 -9.57 -34.81
C ASP A 220 -21.62 -10.07 -34.44
N ILE A 221 -21.56 -10.97 -33.46
CA ILE A 221 -20.36 -11.68 -33.03
C ILE A 221 -20.67 -13.18 -33.13
N LYS A 222 -19.83 -13.92 -33.88
CA LYS A 222 -19.94 -15.38 -34.01
C LYS A 222 -18.65 -16.05 -33.57
N PHE A 223 -18.72 -17.21 -32.93
CA PHE A 223 -17.54 -17.99 -32.54
C PHE A 223 -17.64 -19.41 -33.12
N GLY A 224 -16.78 -19.75 -34.07
CA GLY A 224 -16.89 -21.02 -34.79
C GLY A 224 -15.72 -21.29 -35.72
N GLU A 225 -15.79 -22.40 -36.45
CA GLU A 225 -14.80 -22.74 -37.47
C GLU A 225 -14.90 -21.77 -38.66
N VAL A 226 -13.75 -21.23 -39.06
CA VAL A 226 -13.63 -20.34 -40.22
C VAL A 226 -12.84 -21.06 -41.30
N GLU A 227 -13.38 -21.10 -42.52
CA GLU A 227 -12.72 -21.70 -43.69
C GLU A 227 -11.34 -21.06 -43.90
N GLY A 228 -10.28 -21.87 -43.86
CA GLY A 228 -8.89 -21.41 -44.02
C GLY A 228 -8.13 -21.11 -42.74
N SER A 229 -8.70 -21.33 -41.54
CA SER A 229 -7.92 -21.33 -40.29
C SER A 229 -6.88 -22.46 -40.31
N LYS A 230 -5.63 -22.16 -39.92
CA LYS A 230 -4.48 -23.08 -40.14
C LYS A 230 -4.56 -24.39 -39.34
N ASP A 231 -5.37 -24.45 -38.28
CA ASP A 231 -5.31 -25.56 -37.30
C ASP A 231 -6.69 -26.09 -36.83
N GLY A 232 -7.78 -25.74 -37.52
CA GLY A 232 -9.14 -26.11 -37.08
C GLY A 232 -9.60 -25.41 -35.78
N SER A 233 -8.87 -24.39 -35.33
CA SER A 233 -9.21 -23.58 -34.16
C SER A 233 -10.41 -22.67 -34.45
N LYS A 234 -11.38 -22.62 -33.53
CA LYS A 234 -12.49 -21.66 -33.60
C LYS A 234 -11.97 -20.22 -33.48
N LEU A 235 -12.49 -19.34 -34.32
CA LEU A 235 -12.20 -17.90 -34.28
C LEU A 235 -13.50 -17.11 -34.10
N PHE A 236 -13.37 -15.88 -33.61
CA PHE A 236 -14.44 -14.92 -33.69
C PHE A 236 -14.57 -14.37 -35.11
N THR A 237 -15.80 -14.25 -35.60
CA THR A 237 -16.15 -13.50 -36.79
C THR A 237 -17.01 -12.32 -36.37
N ILE A 238 -16.51 -11.11 -36.57
CA ILE A 238 -17.16 -9.85 -36.18
C ILE A 238 -17.76 -9.22 -37.44
N LEU A 239 -19.09 -9.06 -37.46
CA LEU A 239 -19.79 -8.42 -38.57
C LEU A 239 -20.15 -6.98 -38.22
N THR A 240 -19.88 -6.07 -39.14
CA THR A 240 -20.19 -4.65 -38.98
C THR A 240 -21.39 -4.20 -39.81
N SER A 241 -21.99 -3.06 -39.45
CA SER A 241 -23.10 -2.43 -40.18
C SER A 241 -22.76 -2.05 -41.63
N HIS A 242 -21.47 -1.90 -41.95
CA HIS A 242 -20.97 -1.61 -43.29
C HIS A 242 -20.68 -2.88 -44.12
N GLY A 243 -21.04 -4.07 -43.62
CA GLY A 243 -20.84 -5.34 -44.32
C GLY A 243 -19.39 -5.86 -44.29
N GLN A 244 -18.50 -5.22 -43.53
CA GLN A 244 -17.14 -5.73 -43.32
C GLN A 244 -17.14 -6.83 -42.26
N SER A 245 -16.26 -7.81 -42.44
CA SER A 245 -16.06 -8.94 -41.52
C SER A 245 -14.61 -9.02 -41.07
N PHE A 246 -14.39 -9.17 -39.76
CA PHE A 246 -13.07 -9.32 -39.15
C PHE A 246 -12.98 -10.64 -38.39
N HIS A 247 -11.77 -11.21 -38.31
CA HIS A 247 -11.51 -12.43 -37.56
C HIS A 247 -10.58 -12.16 -36.37
N SER A 248 -10.86 -12.79 -35.23
CA SER A 248 -10.01 -12.66 -34.03
C SER A 248 -9.92 -13.92 -33.19
N ARG A 249 -8.81 -14.10 -32.47
CA ARG A 249 -8.64 -15.18 -31.49
C ARG A 249 -9.39 -14.89 -30.19
N ALA A 250 -9.41 -13.63 -29.74
CA ALA A 250 -10.15 -13.19 -28.57
C ALA A 250 -10.90 -11.88 -28.84
N VAL A 251 -12.00 -11.65 -28.10
CA VAL A 251 -12.78 -10.41 -28.21
C VAL A 251 -13.01 -9.84 -26.82
N VAL A 252 -12.81 -8.53 -26.66
CA VAL A 252 -13.14 -7.79 -25.43
C VAL A 252 -14.34 -6.88 -25.69
N LEU A 253 -15.46 -7.19 -25.07
CA LEU A 253 -16.67 -6.38 -25.08
C LEU A 253 -16.59 -5.31 -23.99
N ALA A 254 -16.11 -4.12 -24.37
CA ALA A 254 -15.95 -2.94 -23.52
C ALA A 254 -17.03 -1.87 -23.78
N VAL A 255 -18.26 -2.32 -24.07
CA VAL A 255 -19.39 -1.44 -24.40
C VAL A 255 -20.23 -1.07 -23.17
N GLY A 256 -20.90 0.07 -23.26
CA GLY A 256 -21.90 0.50 -22.28
C GLY A 256 -23.18 -0.38 -22.30
N PRO A 257 -24.21 -0.02 -21.53
CA PRO A 257 -25.44 -0.81 -21.30
C PRO A 257 -26.35 -1.06 -22.52
N GLY A 258 -25.87 -0.89 -23.76
CA GLY A 258 -26.67 -1.01 -24.98
C GLY A 258 -27.46 0.26 -25.35
N SER A 259 -28.37 0.12 -26.32
CA SER A 259 -29.16 1.22 -26.92
C SER A 259 -30.61 1.30 -26.43
N THR A 260 -31.05 0.35 -25.60
CA THR A 260 -32.44 0.28 -25.11
C THR A 260 -32.69 1.31 -24.01
N LYS A 261 -33.39 2.39 -24.36
CA LYS A 261 -33.77 3.48 -23.45
C LYS A 261 -34.87 3.01 -22.50
N LEU A 262 -34.70 3.20 -21.19
CA LEU A 262 -35.81 3.04 -20.25
C LEU A 262 -36.66 4.30 -20.33
N MET A 263 -37.87 4.19 -20.84
CA MET A 263 -38.85 5.28 -20.86
C MET A 263 -40.14 4.79 -20.19
N PRO A 264 -40.92 5.66 -19.55
CA PRO A 264 -42.17 5.22 -18.92
C PRO A 264 -43.21 4.72 -19.93
N TRP A 265 -43.04 5.05 -21.22
CA TRP A 265 -43.78 4.50 -22.35
C TRP A 265 -42.96 4.57 -23.64
N LYS A 266 -43.36 3.83 -24.68
CA LYS A 266 -42.80 3.93 -26.03
C LYS A 266 -43.42 5.13 -26.75
N LEU A 267 -42.58 5.96 -27.38
CA LEU A 267 -43.03 7.12 -28.15
C LEU A 267 -43.45 6.69 -29.56
N SER A 268 -44.50 7.31 -30.10
CA SER A 268 -44.81 7.27 -31.53
C SER A 268 -43.85 8.16 -32.34
N THR A 269 -43.80 7.99 -33.66
CA THR A 269 -42.96 8.82 -34.55
C THR A 269 -43.25 10.32 -34.41
N GLU A 270 -44.51 10.70 -34.18
CA GLU A 270 -44.91 12.09 -33.96
C GLU A 270 -44.46 12.58 -32.57
N GLU A 271 -44.62 11.73 -31.54
CA GLU A 271 -44.23 12.06 -30.17
C GLU A 271 -42.71 12.26 -30.01
N GLU A 272 -41.88 11.62 -30.84
CA GLU A 272 -40.43 11.85 -30.88
C GLU A 272 -40.04 13.30 -31.23
N LEU A 273 -40.95 14.07 -31.84
CA LEU A 273 -40.74 15.50 -32.12
C LEU A 273 -40.82 16.36 -30.85
N GLY A 274 -41.49 15.86 -29.82
CA GLY A 274 -41.74 16.56 -28.54
C GLY A 274 -41.04 15.94 -27.34
N ALA A 275 -40.28 14.85 -27.51
CA ALA A 275 -39.58 14.23 -26.40
C ALA A 275 -38.30 13.50 -26.83
N CYS A 276 -37.33 13.42 -25.92
CA CYS A 276 -36.12 12.61 -26.14
C CYS A 276 -35.63 11.93 -24.86
N HIS A 277 -34.85 10.87 -25.03
CA HIS A 277 -34.06 10.33 -23.92
C HIS A 277 -32.76 11.12 -23.74
N SER A 278 -32.21 11.11 -22.52
CA SER A 278 -30.95 11.79 -22.16
C SER A 278 -29.77 11.46 -23.09
N SER A 279 -29.75 10.26 -23.67
CA SER A 279 -28.75 9.84 -24.65
C SER A 279 -28.84 10.56 -26.00
N GLU A 280 -29.91 11.30 -26.28
CA GLU A 280 -30.19 11.96 -27.57
C GLU A 280 -30.13 13.48 -27.47
N VAL A 281 -29.80 14.04 -26.31
CA VAL A 281 -29.93 15.48 -26.03
C VAL A 281 -29.05 16.33 -26.95
N GLY A 282 -27.89 15.83 -27.39
CA GLY A 282 -27.02 16.53 -28.35
C GLY A 282 -27.56 16.60 -29.78
N VAL A 283 -28.60 15.82 -30.09
CA VAL A 283 -29.16 15.69 -31.44
C VAL A 283 -30.62 16.16 -31.50
N LYS A 284 -31.43 15.78 -30.51
CA LYS A 284 -32.88 16.01 -30.49
C LYS A 284 -33.32 17.19 -29.60
N PHE A 285 -32.45 17.72 -28.72
CA PHE A 285 -32.81 18.76 -27.76
C PHE A 285 -31.94 20.04 -27.86
N PRO A 286 -32.57 21.24 -27.92
CA PRO A 286 -34.00 21.50 -28.08
C PRO A 286 -34.52 21.11 -29.46
N SER A 287 -35.80 20.78 -29.56
CA SER A 287 -36.42 20.59 -30.88
C SER A 287 -36.45 21.90 -31.68
N PRO A 288 -36.60 21.85 -33.02
CA PRO A 288 -36.74 23.06 -33.83
C PRO A 288 -37.91 23.96 -33.39
N ALA A 289 -39.02 23.36 -32.95
CA ALA A 289 -40.18 24.08 -32.44
C ALA A 289 -39.87 24.80 -31.12
N LEU A 290 -39.29 24.09 -30.15
CA LEU A 290 -38.86 24.67 -28.88
C LEU A 290 -37.82 25.78 -29.09
N SER A 291 -36.83 25.55 -29.97
CA SER A 291 -35.80 26.53 -30.30
C SER A 291 -36.38 27.83 -30.86
N ARG A 292 -37.43 27.74 -31.68
CA ARG A 292 -38.13 28.91 -32.22
C ARG A 292 -38.79 29.73 -31.11
N LYS A 293 -39.50 29.06 -30.19
CA LYS A 293 -40.14 29.72 -29.04
C LYS A 293 -39.11 30.41 -28.13
N ILE A 294 -38.01 29.71 -27.83
CA ILE A 294 -36.88 30.28 -27.07
C ILE A 294 -36.32 31.53 -27.77
N LYS A 295 -36.05 31.45 -29.08
CA LYS A 295 -35.51 32.57 -29.87
C LYS A 295 -36.47 33.77 -29.89
N ASN A 296 -37.77 33.51 -29.95
CA ASN A 296 -38.82 34.52 -29.90
C ASN A 296 -39.08 35.07 -28.48
N ARG A 297 -38.39 34.54 -27.45
CA ARG A 297 -38.59 34.87 -26.03
C ARG A 297 -40.03 34.58 -25.55
N GLU A 298 -40.66 33.58 -26.15
CA GLU A 298 -41.95 33.07 -25.69
C GLU A 298 -41.76 32.26 -24.40
N THR A 299 -42.80 32.23 -23.55
CA THR A 299 -42.81 31.37 -22.35
C THR A 299 -42.76 29.90 -22.76
N THR A 300 -41.79 29.17 -22.22
CA THR A 300 -41.57 27.75 -22.54
C THR A 300 -41.55 26.88 -21.28
N HIS A 301 -42.15 25.70 -21.39
CA HIS A 301 -42.27 24.70 -20.34
C HIS A 301 -41.65 23.38 -20.77
N VAL A 302 -40.59 22.94 -20.08
CA VAL A 302 -39.95 21.63 -20.33
C VAL A 302 -40.09 20.74 -19.10
N VAL A 303 -40.44 19.47 -19.31
CA VAL A 303 -40.48 18.47 -18.24
C VAL A 303 -39.23 17.62 -18.31
N VAL A 304 -38.54 17.44 -17.18
CA VAL A 304 -37.40 16.53 -17.04
C VAL A 304 -37.81 15.40 -16.10
N VAL A 305 -37.70 14.15 -16.55
CA VAL A 305 -38.10 12.98 -15.76
C VAL A 305 -36.87 12.18 -15.38
N GLY A 306 -36.65 11.97 -14.07
CA GLY A 306 -35.55 11.16 -13.57
C GLY A 306 -34.99 11.68 -12.24
N GLY A 307 -34.39 10.81 -11.44
CA GLY A 307 -33.82 11.17 -10.12
C GLY A 307 -32.28 11.16 -10.05
N GLY A 308 -31.61 10.89 -11.16
CA GLY A 308 -30.14 10.79 -11.22
C GLY A 308 -29.44 12.06 -11.68
N LEU A 309 -28.11 12.08 -11.60
CA LEU A 309 -27.27 13.22 -11.98
C LEU A 309 -27.57 13.75 -13.39
N SER A 310 -27.79 12.86 -14.37
CA SER A 310 -28.15 13.27 -15.73
C SER A 310 -29.44 14.09 -15.80
N SER A 311 -30.43 13.82 -14.94
CA SER A 311 -31.66 14.62 -14.89
C SER A 311 -31.40 16.03 -14.36
N ALA A 312 -30.53 16.17 -13.36
CA ALA A 312 -30.14 17.47 -12.82
C ALA A 312 -29.34 18.29 -13.84
N GLN A 313 -28.39 17.65 -14.52
CA GLN A 313 -27.61 18.24 -15.61
C GLN A 313 -28.51 18.71 -16.76
N LEU A 314 -29.53 17.93 -17.11
CA LEU A 314 -30.47 18.32 -18.16
C LEU A 314 -31.38 19.47 -17.77
N ALA A 315 -31.81 19.53 -16.50
CA ALA A 315 -32.58 20.66 -16.02
C ALA A 315 -31.77 21.97 -16.09
N ASP A 316 -30.50 21.92 -15.67
CA ASP A 316 -29.57 23.04 -15.76
C ASP A 316 -29.28 23.42 -17.23
N LEU A 317 -29.01 22.44 -18.08
CA LEU A 317 -28.79 22.64 -19.52
C LEU A 317 -30.00 23.28 -20.20
N ALA A 318 -31.22 22.82 -19.90
CA ALA A 318 -32.44 23.37 -20.48
C ALA A 318 -32.61 24.87 -20.15
N ILE A 319 -32.39 25.23 -18.88
CA ILE A 319 -32.40 26.63 -18.44
C ILE A 319 -31.29 27.43 -19.13
N GLY A 320 -30.07 26.86 -19.19
CA GLY A 320 -28.93 27.47 -19.86
C GLY A 320 -29.11 27.66 -21.37
N LYS A 321 -30.00 26.87 -22.00
CA LYS A 321 -30.41 27.03 -23.40
C LYS A 321 -31.57 28.01 -23.61
N GLY A 322 -32.10 28.62 -22.54
CA GLY A 322 -33.13 29.66 -22.60
C GLY A 322 -34.57 29.20 -22.34
N VAL A 323 -34.77 27.97 -21.84
CA VAL A 323 -36.10 27.52 -21.38
C VAL A 323 -36.57 28.35 -20.18
N THR A 324 -37.81 28.85 -20.23
CA THR A 324 -38.36 29.75 -19.22
C THR A 324 -38.68 29.03 -17.90
N ARG A 325 -39.24 27.81 -17.97
CA ARG A 325 -39.64 27.03 -16.80
C ARG A 325 -39.39 25.54 -17.02
N VAL A 326 -38.67 24.91 -16.10
CA VAL A 326 -38.42 23.46 -16.07
C VAL A 326 -39.19 22.81 -14.92
N TRP A 327 -39.82 21.67 -15.21
CA TRP A 327 -40.57 20.85 -14.26
C TRP A 327 -39.86 19.50 -14.09
N HIS A 328 -39.18 19.31 -12.97
CA HIS A 328 -38.36 18.14 -12.70
C HIS A 328 -39.14 17.11 -11.87
N LEU A 329 -39.55 16.03 -12.52
CA LEU A 329 -40.36 14.97 -11.94
C LEU A 329 -39.48 13.79 -11.50
N ILE A 330 -39.62 13.41 -10.23
CA ILE A 330 -38.85 12.34 -9.60
C ILE A 330 -39.83 11.33 -8.99
N ARG A 331 -39.77 10.07 -9.43
CA ARG A 331 -40.70 9.00 -8.98
C ARG A 331 -40.66 8.69 -7.48
N GLY A 332 -39.57 9.07 -6.80
CA GLY A 332 -39.37 8.86 -5.36
C GLY A 332 -38.78 10.10 -4.72
N ASP A 333 -38.10 9.92 -3.60
CA ASP A 333 -37.38 11.02 -2.95
C ASP A 333 -36.11 11.40 -3.71
N MET A 334 -35.77 12.69 -3.70
CA MET A 334 -34.53 13.18 -4.28
C MET A 334 -33.35 12.76 -3.40
N LYS A 335 -32.51 11.86 -3.91
CA LYS A 335 -31.33 11.34 -3.21
C LYS A 335 -30.09 12.15 -3.54
N ILE A 336 -29.39 12.62 -2.51
CA ILE A 336 -28.15 13.39 -2.65
C ILE A 336 -26.96 12.53 -2.22
N LYS A 337 -26.05 12.24 -3.15
CA LYS A 337 -24.87 11.39 -2.92
C LYS A 337 -23.68 11.94 -3.69
N HIS A 338 -22.48 11.86 -3.12
CA HIS A 338 -21.25 12.18 -3.86
C HIS A 338 -20.96 11.13 -4.92
N PHE A 339 -21.09 9.84 -4.57
CA PHE A 339 -20.82 8.70 -5.45
C PHE A 339 -22.09 7.96 -5.84
N ASP A 340 -22.01 7.16 -6.91
CA ASP A 340 -23.11 6.31 -7.39
C ASP A 340 -23.33 5.06 -6.52
N VAL A 341 -22.40 4.78 -5.62
CA VAL A 341 -22.42 3.71 -4.63
C VAL A 341 -22.34 4.32 -3.23
N GLY A 342 -22.72 3.56 -2.20
CA GLY A 342 -22.55 3.96 -0.81
C GLY A 342 -21.09 4.33 -0.47
N LEU A 343 -20.91 5.24 0.49
CA LEU A 343 -19.56 5.67 0.92
C LEU A 343 -18.73 4.51 1.49
N ASN A 344 -19.38 3.50 2.06
CA ASN A 344 -18.77 2.25 2.49
C ASN A 344 -18.05 1.52 1.34
N TRP A 345 -18.53 1.60 0.10
CA TRP A 345 -17.91 1.00 -1.09
C TRP A 345 -16.70 1.77 -1.65
N VAL A 346 -16.45 2.98 -1.16
CA VAL A 346 -15.38 3.87 -1.67
C VAL A 346 -14.48 4.44 -0.58
N GLY A 347 -14.82 4.25 0.69
CA GLY A 347 -14.14 4.78 1.88
C GLY A 347 -13.61 3.67 2.79
N LYS A 348 -13.67 3.90 4.11
CA LYS A 348 -13.01 3.07 5.14
C LYS A 348 -13.35 1.57 5.10
N PHE A 349 -14.57 1.20 4.70
CA PHE A 349 -15.08 -0.17 4.77
C PHE A 349 -15.08 -0.90 3.42
N LYS A 350 -14.51 -0.28 2.38
CA LYS A 350 -14.56 -0.77 0.99
C LYS A 350 -14.12 -2.21 0.86
N ASN A 351 -13.06 -2.59 1.56
CA ASN A 351 -12.50 -3.94 1.46
C ASN A 351 -13.42 -4.99 2.08
N TYR A 352 -14.09 -4.66 3.19
CA TYR A 352 -15.08 -5.54 3.81
C TYR A 352 -16.25 -5.79 2.86
N ASP A 353 -16.86 -4.72 2.32
CA ASP A 353 -18.03 -4.86 1.43
C ASP A 353 -17.69 -5.59 0.12
N LYS A 354 -16.49 -5.33 -0.44
CA LYS A 354 -15.97 -6.07 -1.60
C LYS A 354 -15.76 -7.55 -1.29
N ALA A 355 -15.19 -7.87 -0.12
CA ALA A 355 -15.00 -9.26 0.31
C ALA A 355 -16.34 -9.99 0.43
N VAL A 356 -17.33 -9.40 1.11
CA VAL A 356 -18.68 -9.99 1.20
C VAL A 356 -19.27 -10.24 -0.20
N PHE A 357 -19.11 -9.29 -1.13
CA PHE A 357 -19.65 -9.44 -2.49
C PHE A 357 -18.99 -10.55 -3.31
N TRP A 358 -17.67 -10.73 -3.17
CA TRP A 358 -16.98 -11.80 -3.87
C TRP A 358 -17.17 -13.16 -3.21
N SER A 359 -17.38 -13.20 -1.89
CA SER A 359 -17.71 -14.41 -1.11
C SER A 359 -19.17 -14.86 -1.20
N ALA A 360 -20.04 -14.09 -1.85
CA ALA A 360 -21.44 -14.47 -2.09
C ALA A 360 -21.55 -15.84 -2.80
N ASP A 361 -22.51 -16.65 -2.37
CA ASP A 361 -22.64 -18.05 -2.80
C ASP A 361 -23.11 -18.16 -4.26
N ASP A 362 -23.89 -17.18 -4.74
CA ASP A 362 -24.43 -17.16 -6.10
C ASP A 362 -24.55 -15.75 -6.71
N ASP A 363 -24.84 -15.69 -8.01
CA ASP A 363 -24.97 -14.43 -8.76
C ASP A 363 -26.28 -13.66 -8.45
N GLN A 364 -27.28 -14.31 -7.84
CA GLN A 364 -28.51 -13.67 -7.41
C GLN A 364 -28.27 -12.83 -6.15
N GLU A 365 -27.54 -13.36 -5.17
CA GLU A 365 -27.08 -12.63 -3.99
C GLU A 365 -26.22 -11.42 -4.40
N ARG A 366 -25.26 -11.63 -5.31
CA ARG A 366 -24.44 -10.54 -5.86
C ARG A 366 -25.32 -9.45 -6.47
N PHE A 367 -26.34 -9.82 -7.24
CA PHE A 367 -27.27 -8.86 -7.83
C PHE A 367 -28.03 -8.03 -6.78
N GLU A 368 -28.49 -8.64 -5.69
CA GLU A 368 -29.18 -7.95 -4.60
C GLU A 368 -28.26 -6.95 -3.88
N MET A 369 -26.98 -7.34 -3.69
CA MET A 369 -25.95 -6.44 -3.18
C MET A 369 -25.70 -5.26 -4.13
N LEU A 370 -25.66 -5.48 -5.46
CA LEU A 370 -25.53 -4.41 -6.46
C LEU A 370 -26.70 -3.42 -6.36
N GLN A 371 -27.93 -3.92 -6.24
CA GLN A 371 -29.13 -3.09 -6.13
C GLN A 371 -29.10 -2.22 -4.87
N THR A 372 -28.73 -2.84 -3.73
CA THR A 372 -28.63 -2.18 -2.43
C THR A 372 -27.52 -1.12 -2.43
N ALA A 373 -26.33 -1.46 -2.94
CA ALA A 373 -25.18 -0.56 -2.94
C ALA A 373 -25.39 0.70 -3.77
N ARG A 374 -26.06 0.59 -4.92
CA ARG A 374 -26.31 1.71 -5.82
C ARG A 374 -27.54 2.53 -5.40
N ASP A 375 -28.59 1.85 -4.93
CA ASP A 375 -29.79 2.48 -4.38
C ASP A 375 -30.40 3.56 -5.33
N GLY A 376 -30.39 3.25 -6.63
CA GLY A 376 -31.00 4.06 -7.69
C GLY A 376 -30.26 5.36 -8.06
N GLY A 377 -30.93 6.21 -8.83
CA GLY A 377 -30.38 7.49 -9.28
C GLY A 377 -30.19 8.47 -8.11
N SER A 378 -29.07 9.19 -8.12
CA SER A 378 -28.75 10.23 -7.14
C SER A 378 -28.13 11.46 -7.82
N ILE A 379 -28.24 12.60 -7.15
CA ILE A 379 -27.71 13.91 -7.58
C ILE A 379 -26.54 14.28 -6.67
N THR A 380 -25.50 14.91 -7.21
CA THR A 380 -24.36 15.38 -6.40
C THR A 380 -24.73 16.64 -5.60
N PRO A 381 -24.09 16.88 -4.44
CA PRO A 381 -24.33 18.11 -3.67
C PRO A 381 -24.12 19.41 -4.47
N GLN A 382 -23.18 19.40 -5.41
CA GLN A 382 -22.96 20.51 -6.34
C GLN A 382 -24.19 20.80 -7.19
N TYR A 383 -24.74 19.79 -7.86
CA TYR A 383 -25.95 19.96 -8.67
C TYR A 383 -27.17 20.25 -7.81
N GLN A 384 -27.26 19.72 -6.58
CA GLN A 384 -28.30 20.13 -5.65
C GLN A 384 -28.28 21.64 -5.39
N LYS A 385 -27.09 22.24 -5.22
CA LYS A 385 -26.93 23.68 -5.04
C LYS A 385 -27.38 24.46 -6.28
N ILE A 386 -26.99 24.00 -7.49
CA ILE A 386 -27.41 24.59 -8.77
C ILE A 386 -28.94 24.55 -8.91
N LEU A 387 -29.55 23.39 -8.71
CA LEU A 387 -31.00 23.23 -8.81
C LEU A 387 -31.74 24.13 -7.79
N LYS A 388 -31.24 24.24 -6.55
CA LYS A 388 -31.81 25.16 -5.55
C LYS A 388 -31.77 26.62 -5.98
N GLN A 389 -30.70 27.04 -6.66
CA GLN A 389 -30.61 28.41 -7.21
C GLN A 389 -31.65 28.64 -8.30
N HIS A 390 -31.86 27.66 -9.19
CA HIS A 390 -32.88 27.73 -10.23
C HIS A 390 -34.30 27.72 -9.66
N VAL A 391 -34.55 26.96 -8.60
CA VAL A 391 -35.82 26.99 -7.85
C VAL A 391 -36.05 28.37 -7.24
N ALA A 392 -35.05 28.94 -6.57
CA ALA A 392 -35.15 30.26 -5.95
C ALA A 392 -35.42 31.40 -6.95
N LYS A 393 -34.92 31.26 -8.19
CA LYS A 393 -35.17 32.20 -9.29
C LYS A 393 -36.52 32.00 -9.99
N GLY A 394 -37.28 30.95 -9.63
CA GLY A 394 -38.51 30.61 -10.32
C GLY A 394 -38.32 30.00 -11.71
N TRP A 395 -37.13 29.49 -12.04
CA TRP A 395 -36.86 28.80 -13.31
C TRP A 395 -37.09 27.30 -13.26
N LEU A 396 -36.98 26.69 -12.08
CA LEU A 396 -37.17 25.25 -11.86
C LEU A 396 -38.25 24.98 -10.81
N SER A 397 -39.01 23.89 -10.98
CA SER A 397 -39.84 23.29 -9.94
C SER A 397 -39.51 21.80 -9.83
N ILE A 398 -39.30 21.30 -8.61
CA ILE A 398 -38.94 19.91 -8.35
C ILE A 398 -40.10 19.21 -7.64
N HIS A 399 -40.56 18.09 -8.21
CA HIS A 399 -41.69 17.32 -7.70
C HIS A 399 -41.26 15.87 -7.45
N THR A 400 -41.08 15.53 -6.17
CA THR A 400 -40.73 14.19 -5.69
C THR A 400 -41.96 13.33 -5.47
N ARG A 401 -41.79 12.00 -5.58
CA ARG A 401 -42.88 11.02 -5.52
C ARG A 401 -43.98 11.32 -6.54
N THR A 402 -43.58 11.81 -7.71
CA THR A 402 -44.49 12.23 -8.77
C THR A 402 -44.23 11.45 -10.05
N VAL A 403 -45.29 10.89 -10.63
CA VAL A 403 -45.27 10.14 -11.89
C VAL A 403 -46.26 10.72 -12.87
N ILE A 404 -46.03 10.52 -14.17
CA ILE A 404 -46.97 10.90 -15.22
C ILE A 404 -47.96 9.75 -15.38
N THR A 405 -49.25 10.02 -15.21
CA THR A 405 -50.35 9.03 -15.28
C THR A 405 -51.12 9.09 -16.60
N SER A 406 -51.18 10.27 -17.24
CA SER A 406 -51.79 10.43 -18.56
C SER A 406 -50.98 11.39 -19.42
N LYS A 407 -51.06 11.20 -20.75
CA LYS A 407 -50.37 12.02 -21.75
C LYS A 407 -51.21 12.14 -23.02
N ASN A 408 -51.14 13.30 -23.65
CA ASN A 408 -51.66 13.56 -24.99
C ASN A 408 -50.71 14.53 -25.70
N PHE A 409 -50.19 14.12 -26.86
CA PHE A 409 -49.32 14.95 -27.69
C PHE A 409 -50.13 15.52 -28.86
N ASP A 410 -50.03 16.83 -29.09
CA ASP A 410 -50.62 17.48 -30.26
C ASP A 410 -49.55 17.71 -31.34
N PRO A 411 -49.59 16.98 -32.48
CA PRO A 411 -48.60 17.12 -33.55
C PRO A 411 -48.62 18.48 -34.24
N LYS A 412 -49.72 19.25 -34.17
CA LYS A 412 -49.81 20.56 -34.82
C LYS A 412 -49.09 21.64 -34.03
N THR A 413 -49.24 21.62 -32.71
CA THR A 413 -48.60 22.58 -31.81
C THR A 413 -47.24 22.10 -31.30
N HIS A 414 -46.94 20.82 -31.48
CA HIS A 414 -45.78 20.12 -30.91
C HIS A 414 -45.71 20.26 -29.38
N THR A 415 -46.87 20.20 -28.70
CA THR A 415 -46.95 20.31 -27.23
C THR A 415 -47.63 19.09 -26.61
N TRP A 416 -47.34 18.87 -25.33
CA TRP A 416 -47.94 17.83 -24.52
C TRP A 416 -48.94 18.41 -23.52
N LYS A 417 -50.06 17.71 -23.35
CA LYS A 417 -50.92 17.80 -22.17
C LYS A 417 -50.72 16.55 -21.34
N ILE A 418 -50.23 16.69 -20.12
CA ILE A 418 -49.89 15.57 -19.23
C ILE A 418 -50.56 15.73 -17.86
N THR A 419 -50.90 14.61 -17.24
CA THR A 419 -51.41 14.55 -15.87
C THR A 419 -50.43 13.81 -14.99
N THR A 420 -50.25 14.27 -13.74
CA THR A 420 -49.36 13.66 -12.77
C THR A 420 -50.12 13.13 -11.56
N ASP A 421 -49.52 12.15 -10.88
CA ASP A 421 -49.93 11.70 -9.56
C ASP A 421 -48.73 11.82 -8.57
N PRO A 422 -48.87 12.58 -7.46
CA PRO A 422 -50.01 13.46 -7.16
C PRO A 422 -50.11 14.63 -8.19
N PRO A 423 -51.29 15.26 -8.32
CA PRO A 423 -51.45 16.47 -9.14
C PRO A 423 -50.50 17.59 -8.68
N ILE A 424 -49.92 18.32 -9.64
CA ILE A 424 -49.04 19.46 -9.37
C ILE A 424 -49.83 20.76 -9.41
N ASP A 425 -49.69 21.58 -8.38
CA ASP A 425 -50.30 22.91 -8.34
C ASP A 425 -49.72 23.85 -9.41
N ASN A 426 -50.61 24.57 -10.10
CA ASN A 426 -50.27 25.50 -11.19
C ASN A 426 -49.44 24.85 -12.32
N PHE A 427 -49.66 23.57 -12.58
CA PHE A 427 -49.02 22.88 -13.69
C PHE A 427 -49.50 23.41 -15.05
N PRO A 428 -48.62 23.58 -16.06
CA PRO A 428 -49.00 24.18 -17.33
C PRO A 428 -49.96 23.27 -18.10
N GLU A 429 -50.92 23.88 -18.79
CA GLU A 429 -51.80 23.12 -19.69
C GLU A 429 -51.05 22.57 -20.92
N HIS A 430 -49.97 23.23 -21.33
CA HIS A 430 -49.13 22.84 -22.47
C HIS A 430 -47.65 22.77 -22.07
N ILE A 431 -47.02 21.63 -22.36
CA ILE A 431 -45.58 21.38 -22.17
C ILE A 431 -44.91 21.29 -23.53
N ASP A 432 -43.88 22.08 -23.77
CA ASP A 432 -43.19 22.16 -25.06
C ASP A 432 -42.28 20.97 -25.35
N TYR A 433 -41.72 20.34 -24.31
CA TYR A 433 -40.82 19.20 -24.49
C TYR A 433 -40.68 18.35 -23.24
N ILE A 434 -40.44 17.04 -23.42
CA ILE A 434 -40.15 16.10 -22.32
C ILE A 434 -38.77 15.46 -22.50
N CYS A 435 -37.90 15.59 -21.51
CA CYS A 435 -36.59 14.94 -21.46
C CYS A 435 -36.61 13.77 -20.46
N PHE A 436 -36.40 12.55 -20.94
CA PHE A 436 -36.33 11.34 -20.11
C PHE A 436 -34.88 11.01 -19.72
N ALA A 437 -34.54 11.18 -18.45
CA ALA A 437 -33.26 10.79 -17.84
C ALA A 437 -33.45 9.56 -16.94
N THR A 438 -34.10 8.55 -17.48
CA THR A 438 -34.63 7.38 -16.77
C THR A 438 -33.75 6.13 -16.90
N GLY A 439 -32.58 6.26 -17.53
CA GLY A 439 -31.56 5.22 -17.63
C GLY A 439 -31.71 4.32 -18.87
N MET A 440 -30.83 3.33 -18.96
CA MET A 440 -30.81 2.36 -20.07
C MET A 440 -31.07 0.97 -19.51
N LYS A 441 -31.82 0.14 -20.23
CA LYS A 441 -32.05 -1.26 -19.87
C LYS A 441 -30.79 -2.03 -20.19
N VAL A 442 -30.25 -2.73 -19.20
CA VAL A 442 -29.12 -3.64 -19.40
C VAL A 442 -29.68 -5.03 -19.63
N ASN A 443 -29.52 -5.57 -20.83
CA ASN A 443 -29.87 -6.96 -21.10
C ASN A 443 -29.06 -7.50 -22.27
N VAL A 444 -28.11 -8.39 -22.01
CA VAL A 444 -27.28 -9.01 -23.06
C VAL A 444 -28.10 -9.83 -24.06
N ASN A 445 -29.27 -10.33 -23.65
CA ASN A 445 -30.18 -11.06 -24.54
C ASN A 445 -30.86 -10.13 -25.56
N ASP A 446 -30.99 -8.83 -25.26
CA ASP A 446 -31.62 -7.85 -26.14
C ASP A 446 -30.59 -7.15 -27.07
N MET A 447 -29.29 -7.46 -26.94
CA MET A 447 -28.22 -6.79 -27.71
C MET A 447 -28.07 -7.42 -29.10
N PRO A 448 -28.26 -6.66 -30.20
CA PRO A 448 -28.14 -7.20 -31.57
C PRO A 448 -26.81 -7.89 -31.84
N LEU A 449 -25.70 -7.28 -31.39
CA LEU A 449 -24.35 -7.81 -31.57
C LEU A 449 -24.06 -9.16 -30.90
N LEU A 450 -24.93 -9.60 -29.98
CA LEU A 450 -24.80 -10.86 -29.27
C LEU A 450 -25.84 -11.90 -29.70
N GLN A 451 -26.66 -11.64 -30.71
CA GLN A 451 -27.73 -12.57 -31.12
C GLN A 451 -27.19 -13.96 -31.50
N SER A 452 -26.12 -14.02 -32.30
CA SER A 452 -25.49 -15.31 -32.62
C SER A 452 -24.83 -15.94 -31.39
N MET A 453 -24.13 -15.17 -30.55
CA MET A 453 -23.57 -15.69 -29.30
C MET A 453 -24.63 -16.26 -28.35
N ASN A 454 -25.77 -15.59 -28.17
CA ASN A 454 -26.87 -16.05 -27.33
C ASN A 454 -27.54 -17.30 -27.89
N ARG A 455 -27.62 -17.45 -29.22
CA ARG A 455 -28.15 -18.64 -29.89
C ARG A 455 -27.20 -19.83 -29.77
N ASP A 456 -25.92 -19.62 -30.08
CA ASP A 456 -24.94 -20.69 -30.28
C ASP A 456 -24.23 -21.05 -28.96
N TYR A 457 -24.05 -20.08 -28.07
CA TYR A 457 -23.41 -20.21 -26.75
C TYR A 457 -24.24 -19.50 -25.67
N PRO A 458 -25.50 -19.93 -25.40
CA PRO A 458 -26.40 -19.27 -24.46
C PRO A 458 -25.78 -19.16 -23.06
N ILE A 459 -25.92 -17.99 -22.42
CA ILE A 459 -25.42 -17.71 -21.08
C ILE A 459 -26.59 -17.44 -20.12
N GLU A 460 -26.44 -17.84 -18.86
CA GLU A 460 -27.39 -17.45 -17.82
C GLU A 460 -27.32 -15.94 -17.57
N THR A 461 -28.47 -15.34 -17.25
CA THR A 461 -28.53 -13.90 -16.95
C THR A 461 -29.39 -13.61 -15.72
N ILE A 462 -28.88 -12.76 -14.83
CA ILE A 462 -29.66 -12.19 -13.72
C ILE A 462 -30.07 -10.76 -14.09
N ASN A 463 -31.36 -10.56 -14.29
CA ASN A 463 -31.96 -9.28 -14.70
C ASN A 463 -31.24 -8.63 -15.91
N GLY A 464 -30.82 -9.46 -16.86
CA GLY A 464 -30.12 -9.07 -18.09
C GLY A 464 -28.60 -8.89 -17.99
N LEU A 465 -28.01 -9.07 -16.80
CA LEU A 465 -26.55 -9.15 -16.64
C LEU A 465 -26.07 -10.60 -16.88
N PRO A 466 -25.00 -10.81 -17.66
CA PRO A 466 -24.45 -12.14 -17.91
C PRO A 466 -23.76 -12.72 -16.67
N CYS A 467 -24.02 -13.99 -16.37
CA CYS A 467 -23.28 -14.76 -15.37
C CYS A 467 -21.93 -15.21 -15.96
N LEU A 468 -21.00 -14.27 -16.05
CA LEU A 468 -19.65 -14.48 -16.61
C LEU A 468 -18.82 -15.41 -15.72
N THR A 469 -17.73 -15.95 -16.27
CA THR A 469 -16.68 -16.59 -15.49
C THR A 469 -15.92 -15.56 -14.62
N ASP A 470 -15.12 -16.04 -13.68
CA ASP A 470 -14.29 -15.16 -12.83
C ASP A 470 -13.23 -14.39 -13.64
N ASP A 471 -12.78 -14.96 -14.76
CA ASP A 471 -11.88 -14.36 -15.74
C ASP A 471 -12.59 -13.33 -16.65
N LEU A 472 -13.88 -13.06 -16.37
CA LEU A 472 -14.77 -12.20 -17.15
C LEU A 472 -15.05 -12.69 -18.57
N THR A 473 -14.90 -13.99 -18.83
CA THR A 473 -15.24 -14.60 -20.12
C THR A 473 -16.71 -15.02 -20.19
N TRP A 474 -17.25 -15.06 -21.40
CA TRP A 474 -18.61 -15.50 -21.71
C TRP A 474 -18.87 -16.95 -21.29
N LYS A 475 -17.92 -17.84 -21.60
CA LYS A 475 -17.85 -19.23 -21.12
C LYS A 475 -16.38 -19.63 -20.98
N ALA A 476 -16.12 -20.76 -20.33
CA ALA A 476 -14.76 -21.25 -20.12
C ALA A 476 -14.00 -21.53 -21.45
N ASP A 477 -14.71 -21.91 -22.51
CA ASP A 477 -14.21 -22.27 -23.83
C ASP A 477 -14.49 -21.21 -24.92
N VAL A 478 -15.03 -20.05 -24.53
CA VAL A 478 -15.39 -18.95 -25.44
C VAL A 478 -14.63 -17.69 -24.99
N PRO A 479 -13.55 -17.29 -25.69
CA PRO A 479 -12.70 -16.16 -25.32
C PRO A 479 -13.31 -14.78 -25.64
N LEU A 480 -14.59 -14.61 -25.32
CA LEU A 480 -15.32 -13.34 -25.35
C LEU A 480 -15.31 -12.76 -23.93
N PHE A 481 -14.40 -11.83 -23.69
CA PHE A 481 -14.27 -11.11 -22.42
C PHE A 481 -15.26 -9.96 -22.34
N VAL A 482 -15.79 -9.67 -21.16
CA VAL A 482 -16.77 -8.60 -20.94
C VAL A 482 -16.34 -7.74 -19.77
N THR A 483 -16.36 -6.41 -19.91
CA THR A 483 -15.97 -5.48 -18.84
C THR A 483 -16.98 -4.35 -18.65
N GLY A 484 -16.77 -3.52 -17.63
CA GLY A 484 -17.65 -2.41 -17.29
C GLY A 484 -18.99 -2.87 -16.72
N ARG A 485 -20.08 -2.15 -17.04
CA ARG A 485 -21.41 -2.40 -16.46
C ARG A 485 -21.95 -3.81 -16.72
N LEU A 486 -21.63 -4.42 -17.86
CA LEU A 486 -22.08 -5.79 -18.16
C LEU A 486 -21.40 -6.84 -17.26
N ALA A 487 -20.22 -6.54 -16.72
CA ALA A 487 -19.48 -7.41 -15.80
C ALA A 487 -19.78 -7.13 -14.32
N SER A 488 -20.87 -6.42 -13.98
CA SER A 488 -21.15 -6.00 -12.60
C SER A 488 -21.27 -7.16 -11.62
N LEU A 489 -21.78 -8.33 -12.05
CA LEU A 489 -21.89 -9.52 -11.19
C LEU A 489 -20.52 -10.04 -10.73
N ARG A 490 -19.43 -9.73 -11.45
CA ARG A 490 -18.07 -10.16 -11.10
C ARG A 490 -17.19 -9.03 -10.57
N LEU A 491 -17.40 -7.80 -11.08
CA LEU A 491 -16.61 -6.61 -10.74
C LEU A 491 -17.15 -5.81 -9.55
N GLY A 492 -18.41 -6.01 -9.16
CA GLY A 492 -19.04 -5.31 -8.04
C GLY A 492 -19.75 -3.99 -8.40
N PRO A 493 -20.29 -3.27 -7.41
CA PRO A 493 -21.17 -2.11 -7.62
C PRO A 493 -20.55 -0.94 -8.40
N ALA A 494 -19.23 -0.82 -8.36
CA ALA A 494 -18.45 0.21 -9.04
C ALA A 494 -18.06 -0.17 -10.49
N ALA A 495 -18.43 -1.36 -10.97
CA ALA A 495 -18.17 -1.81 -12.35
C ALA A 495 -18.61 -0.82 -13.44
N PRO A 496 -19.74 -0.09 -13.29
CA PRO A 496 -20.14 0.94 -14.27
C PRO A 496 -19.33 2.23 -14.24
N ASN A 497 -18.40 2.38 -13.29
CA ASN A 497 -17.61 3.59 -13.04
C ASN A 497 -16.13 3.36 -13.43
N LEU A 498 -15.30 4.41 -13.37
CA LEU A 498 -13.87 4.34 -13.75
C LEU A 498 -13.05 3.35 -12.88
N GLU A 499 -13.46 3.08 -11.64
CA GLU A 499 -12.84 2.03 -10.82
C GLU A 499 -12.98 0.64 -11.49
N GLY A 500 -14.17 0.33 -12.00
CA GLY A 500 -14.46 -0.93 -12.68
C GLY A 500 -13.67 -1.11 -13.98
N ALA A 501 -13.28 0.00 -14.63
CA ALA A 501 -12.49 -0.05 -15.86
C ALA A 501 -11.10 -0.64 -15.60
N ARG A 502 -10.39 -0.18 -14.55
CA ARG A 502 -9.06 -0.69 -14.19
C ARG A 502 -9.12 -2.13 -13.68
N LEU A 503 -10.07 -2.42 -12.78
CA LEU A 503 -10.24 -3.77 -12.24
C LEU A 503 -10.57 -4.80 -13.33
N GLY A 504 -11.46 -4.45 -14.26
CA GLY A 504 -11.79 -5.30 -15.40
C GLY A 504 -10.63 -5.49 -16.37
N ALA A 505 -9.83 -4.44 -16.61
CA ALA A 505 -8.66 -4.52 -17.47
C ALA A 505 -7.59 -5.49 -16.94
N GLU A 506 -7.33 -5.49 -15.63
CA GLU A 506 -6.37 -6.41 -15.02
C GLU A 506 -6.78 -7.88 -15.23
N ARG A 507 -8.04 -8.22 -14.92
CA ARG A 507 -8.54 -9.61 -15.06
C ARG A 507 -8.52 -10.08 -16.51
N ILE A 508 -8.91 -9.21 -17.44
CA ILE A 508 -8.92 -9.52 -18.87
C ILE A 508 -7.50 -9.75 -19.39
N ALA A 509 -6.53 -8.93 -19.00
CA ALA A 509 -5.15 -9.09 -19.43
C ALA A 509 -4.57 -10.46 -19.04
N TRP A 510 -4.95 -10.99 -17.88
CA TRP A 510 -4.51 -12.31 -17.42
C TRP A 510 -5.21 -13.43 -18.20
N GLY A 511 -6.54 -13.37 -18.33
CA GLY A 511 -7.27 -14.37 -19.11
C GLY A 511 -6.86 -14.40 -20.59
N LEU A 512 -6.43 -13.27 -21.15
CA LEU A 512 -5.89 -13.21 -22.51
C LEU A 512 -4.53 -13.92 -22.67
N GLN A 513 -3.67 -13.90 -21.64
CA GLN A 513 -2.41 -14.66 -21.66
C GLN A 513 -2.67 -16.17 -21.78
N ASP A 514 -3.67 -16.67 -21.05
CA ASP A 514 -4.10 -18.08 -21.10
C ASP A 514 -4.65 -18.49 -22.48
N VAL A 515 -5.40 -17.59 -23.13
CA VAL A 515 -6.02 -17.84 -24.45
C VAL A 515 -5.02 -17.76 -25.60
N LEU A 516 -4.09 -16.81 -25.55
CA LEU A 516 -3.21 -16.50 -26.67
C LEU A 516 -1.90 -17.31 -26.66
N GLY A 517 -1.56 -17.96 -25.54
CA GLY A 517 -0.53 -18.99 -25.46
C GLY A 517 0.89 -18.45 -25.24
N GLU A 518 1.10 -17.56 -24.27
CA GLU A 518 2.45 -17.29 -23.78
C GLU A 518 2.99 -18.54 -23.06
N GLN A 519 3.97 -19.24 -23.66
CA GLN A 519 4.73 -20.30 -23.00
C GLN A 519 5.49 -19.72 -21.78
N SER A 520 4.86 -19.72 -20.60
CA SER A 520 5.55 -19.53 -19.32
C SER A 520 5.38 -20.78 -18.49
N ASP A 521 6.20 -21.74 -18.83
CA ASP A 521 5.75 -23.07 -18.70
C ASP A 521 5.93 -23.39 -17.12
N VAL A 522 4.92 -23.57 -16.26
CA VAL A 522 5.05 -23.86 -14.79
C VAL A 522 4.20 -25.06 -14.32
N ASP A 523 4.81 -26.07 -13.67
CA ASP A 523 4.09 -27.27 -13.23
C ASP A 523 3.43 -27.00 -11.87
N PHE A 524 2.14 -26.67 -11.91
CA PHE A 524 1.31 -26.40 -10.73
C PHE A 524 1.10 -27.61 -9.79
N CYS A 525 1.38 -28.84 -10.24
CA CYS A 525 1.31 -30.04 -9.39
C CYS A 525 2.58 -30.26 -8.56
N SER A 526 3.67 -29.57 -8.88
CA SER A 526 4.92 -29.59 -8.12
C SER A 526 4.82 -28.86 -6.77
N ARG A 527 5.76 -29.11 -5.85
CA ARG A 527 5.86 -28.42 -4.56
C ARG A 527 6.05 -26.90 -4.70
N ALA A 528 6.59 -26.45 -5.83
CA ALA A 528 6.73 -25.03 -6.19
C ALA A 528 5.40 -24.45 -6.71
N GLY A 529 4.65 -25.21 -7.53
CA GLY A 529 3.30 -24.85 -7.97
C GLY A 529 2.31 -24.64 -6.84
N LYS A 530 2.32 -25.53 -5.84
CA LYS A 530 1.53 -25.41 -4.59
C LYS A 530 1.98 -24.26 -3.68
N ARG A 531 3.20 -23.73 -3.87
CA ARG A 531 3.74 -22.57 -3.12
C ARG A 531 3.30 -21.26 -3.76
N LEU A 532 3.38 -21.13 -5.09
CA LEU A 532 2.79 -20.00 -5.82
C LEU A 532 1.27 -19.90 -5.58
N GLN A 533 0.60 -21.05 -5.49
CA GLN A 533 -0.82 -21.15 -5.12
C GLN A 533 -1.13 -20.55 -3.74
N LYS A 534 -0.20 -20.58 -2.78
CA LYS A 534 -0.37 -20.05 -1.42
C LYS A 534 -0.06 -18.57 -1.30
N ALA A 535 0.85 -18.04 -2.11
CA ALA A 535 1.19 -16.62 -2.14
C ALA A 535 0.03 -15.70 -2.55
N PHE A 536 -0.96 -16.27 -3.24
CA PHE A 536 -1.81 -15.50 -4.13
C PHE A 536 -3.29 -15.46 -3.72
N CYS A 537 -3.64 -16.08 -2.59
CA CYS A 537 -5.01 -16.22 -2.09
C CYS A 537 -5.39 -15.24 -0.96
N GLY A 538 -4.72 -14.10 -0.79
CA GLY A 538 -4.82 -13.34 0.47
C GLY A 538 -4.18 -14.07 1.65
N LEU A 539 -3.18 -14.89 1.34
CA LEU A 539 -2.35 -15.61 2.30
C LEU A 539 -0.90 -15.16 2.10
N GLY A 540 -0.67 -13.85 2.07
CA GLY A 540 0.67 -13.31 2.17
C GLY A 540 1.41 -13.99 3.32
N ASN A 541 2.72 -14.10 3.19
CA ASN A 541 3.54 -14.94 4.08
C ASN A 541 3.09 -14.75 5.55
N ARG A 542 2.74 -15.86 6.20
CA ARG A 542 2.22 -15.85 7.57
C ARG A 542 3.38 -15.77 8.52
N PHE A 543 3.33 -14.83 9.46
CA PHE A 543 4.38 -14.65 10.45
C PHE A 543 3.87 -14.91 11.87
N LEU A 544 4.69 -15.62 12.63
CA LEU A 544 4.62 -15.63 14.08
C LEU A 544 5.35 -14.40 14.62
N VAL A 545 4.83 -13.80 15.69
CA VAL A 545 5.60 -12.86 16.52
C VAL A 545 5.87 -13.50 17.87
N ILE A 546 7.16 -13.70 18.19
CA ILE A 546 7.62 -14.14 19.51
C ILE A 546 8.00 -12.88 20.30
N GLY A 547 7.22 -12.54 21.33
CA GLY A 547 7.35 -11.32 22.11
C GLY A 547 6.46 -10.18 21.60
N ALA A 548 5.30 -10.01 22.21
CA ALA A 548 4.30 -8.99 21.86
C ALA A 548 4.50 -7.69 22.66
N GLY A 549 5.76 -7.34 22.95
CA GLY A 549 6.11 -6.07 23.58
C GLY A 549 6.03 -4.90 22.59
N SER A 550 6.58 -3.75 23.00
CA SER A 550 6.61 -2.53 22.16
C SER A 550 7.17 -2.80 20.76
N ARG A 551 8.26 -3.58 20.65
CA ARG A 551 8.89 -3.86 19.36
C ARG A 551 8.10 -4.82 18.48
N GLY A 552 7.54 -5.89 19.07
CA GLY A 552 6.64 -6.79 18.36
C GLY A 552 5.44 -6.05 17.77
N HIS A 553 4.85 -5.12 18.53
CA HIS A 553 3.79 -4.23 18.04
C HIS A 553 4.26 -3.35 16.87
N ARG A 554 5.45 -2.76 16.93
CA ARG A 554 5.97 -1.92 15.83
C ARG A 554 6.11 -2.71 14.53
N TYR A 555 6.68 -3.91 14.57
CA TYR A 555 6.77 -4.75 13.37
C TYR A 555 5.41 -5.23 12.88
N ALA A 556 4.50 -5.61 13.78
CA ALA A 556 3.15 -6.01 13.42
C ALA A 556 2.38 -4.86 12.74
N GLU A 557 2.44 -3.64 13.29
CA GLU A 557 1.88 -2.44 12.66
C GLU A 557 2.50 -2.19 11.29
N ALA A 558 3.83 -2.29 11.15
CA ALA A 558 4.50 -2.10 9.87
C ALA A 558 4.09 -3.14 8.82
N VAL A 559 3.95 -4.41 9.22
CA VAL A 559 3.44 -5.49 8.35
C VAL A 559 2.01 -5.19 7.92
N THR A 560 1.10 -4.93 8.86
CA THR A 560 -0.33 -4.71 8.59
C THR A 560 -0.60 -3.42 7.81
N GLU A 561 0.13 -2.34 8.08
CA GLU A 561 -0.13 -1.02 7.46
C GLU A 561 0.60 -0.83 6.13
N SER A 562 1.62 -1.63 5.80
CA SER A 562 2.49 -1.31 4.65
C SER A 562 2.99 -2.49 3.82
N THR A 563 2.49 -3.71 4.05
CA THR A 563 2.85 -4.91 3.28
C THR A 563 1.61 -5.77 3.00
N SER A 564 1.73 -6.79 2.16
CA SER A 564 0.69 -7.81 1.96
C SER A 564 0.86 -9.05 2.84
N ALA A 565 1.88 -9.09 3.73
CA ALA A 565 2.08 -10.19 4.66
C ALA A 565 1.10 -10.16 5.84
N LEU A 566 0.97 -11.29 6.55
CA LEU A 566 0.01 -11.45 7.64
C LEU A 566 0.70 -11.79 8.96
N ILE A 567 0.29 -11.13 10.04
CA ILE A 567 0.56 -11.61 11.39
C ILE A 567 -0.47 -12.70 11.69
N HIS A 568 0.00 -13.91 11.90
CA HIS A 568 -0.86 -15.10 11.98
C HIS A 568 -0.93 -15.71 13.38
N ALA A 569 0.17 -15.63 14.12
CA ALA A 569 0.28 -16.21 15.45
C ALA A 569 1.11 -15.31 16.37
N VAL A 570 0.86 -15.44 17.67
CA VAL A 570 1.63 -14.76 18.71
C VAL A 570 2.03 -15.73 19.83
N ALA A 571 3.29 -15.63 20.27
CA ALA A 571 3.78 -16.28 21.48
C ALA A 571 4.24 -15.22 22.48
N GLU A 572 3.53 -15.08 23.60
CA GLU A 572 3.75 -14.04 24.61
C GLU A 572 3.27 -14.53 25.98
N PRO A 573 4.09 -14.56 27.05
CA PRO A 573 3.65 -15.04 28.36
C PRO A 573 2.61 -14.16 29.04
N ARG A 574 2.63 -12.83 28.83
CA ARG A 574 1.70 -11.91 29.47
C ARG A 574 0.34 -11.95 28.77
N SER A 575 -0.69 -12.43 29.48
CA SER A 575 -2.05 -12.58 28.94
C SER A 575 -2.59 -11.31 28.33
N TYR A 576 -2.41 -10.16 28.99
CA TYR A 576 -2.86 -8.86 28.49
C TYR A 576 -2.22 -8.52 27.14
N ASN A 577 -0.89 -8.47 27.07
CA ASN A 577 -0.15 -8.17 25.84
C ASN A 577 -0.53 -9.13 24.71
N ARG A 578 -0.69 -10.41 25.02
CA ARG A 578 -1.03 -11.44 24.04
C ARG A 578 -2.44 -11.26 23.47
N GLN A 579 -3.40 -10.96 24.34
CA GLN A 579 -4.79 -10.71 23.94
C GLN A 579 -4.91 -9.40 23.14
N GLU A 580 -4.33 -8.31 23.64
CA GLU A 580 -4.32 -7.02 22.93
C GLU A 580 -3.68 -7.15 21.54
N PHE A 581 -2.52 -7.80 21.45
CA PHE A 581 -1.80 -7.99 20.20
C PHE A 581 -2.62 -8.81 19.20
N GLY A 582 -3.21 -9.92 19.63
CA GLY A 582 -4.00 -10.74 18.73
C GLY A 582 -5.33 -10.11 18.33
N GLU A 583 -5.99 -9.36 19.21
CA GLU A 583 -7.17 -8.55 18.84
C GLU A 583 -6.80 -7.47 17.80
N CYS A 584 -5.61 -6.87 17.92
CA CYS A 584 -5.16 -5.84 16.98
C CYS A 584 -4.74 -6.39 15.61
N PHE A 585 -4.06 -7.55 15.56
CA PHE A 585 -3.35 -7.98 14.35
C PHE A 585 -3.75 -9.37 13.81
N ILE A 586 -4.46 -10.21 14.58
CA ILE A 586 -4.68 -11.62 14.23
C ILE A 586 -6.17 -11.98 14.14
N TRP A 587 -6.93 -11.82 15.24
CA TRP A 587 -8.30 -12.34 15.37
C TRP A 587 -9.38 -11.28 15.56
N GLY A 588 -9.03 -10.00 15.72
CA GLY A 588 -10.04 -8.93 15.83
C GLY A 588 -10.96 -9.12 17.04
N SER A 589 -12.27 -8.96 16.83
CA SER A 589 -13.28 -9.23 17.87
C SER A 589 -13.62 -10.72 18.07
N ASN A 590 -12.97 -11.62 17.34
CA ASN A 590 -13.18 -13.06 17.47
C ASN A 590 -12.27 -13.66 18.56
N LYS A 591 -12.41 -14.96 18.82
CA LYS A 591 -11.47 -15.71 19.68
C LYS A 591 -10.34 -16.30 18.82
N PRO A 592 -9.14 -16.52 19.39
CA PRO A 592 -8.06 -17.21 18.69
C PRO A 592 -8.49 -18.63 18.34
N SER A 593 -8.22 -19.00 17.09
CA SER A 593 -8.31 -20.38 16.60
C SER A 593 -7.06 -21.17 16.97
N ASP A 594 -7.11 -22.50 16.83
CA ASP A 594 -5.94 -23.36 17.03
C ASP A 594 -4.77 -22.89 16.14
N GLY A 595 -3.57 -22.78 16.71
CA GLY A 595 -2.40 -22.26 16.01
C GLY A 595 -2.17 -20.74 16.07
N GLN A 596 -3.06 -19.95 16.67
CA GLN A 596 -2.95 -18.49 16.66
C GLN A 596 -2.39 -17.87 17.95
N GLU A 597 -2.52 -18.53 19.10
CA GLU A 597 -2.13 -17.96 20.40
C GLU A 597 -1.36 -18.97 21.26
N PHE A 598 -0.22 -18.56 21.82
CA PHE A 598 0.60 -19.39 22.70
C PHE A 598 1.12 -18.60 23.91
N THR A 599 1.11 -19.25 25.08
CA THR A 599 1.66 -18.70 26.32
C THR A 599 3.17 -18.72 26.38
N ASP A 600 3.83 -19.64 25.67
CA ASP A 600 5.28 -19.71 25.54
C ASP A 600 5.63 -20.07 24.10
N TRP A 601 6.78 -19.59 23.61
CA TRP A 601 7.27 -19.95 22.28
C TRP A 601 7.63 -21.44 22.20
N ARG A 602 7.95 -22.10 23.32
CA ARG A 602 8.17 -23.56 23.38
C ARG A 602 6.89 -24.33 23.14
N ASP A 603 5.74 -23.82 23.62
CA ASP A 603 4.43 -24.41 23.35
C ASP A 603 4.12 -24.33 21.85
N TRP A 604 4.38 -23.16 21.24
CA TRP A 604 4.27 -23.01 19.79
C TRP A 604 5.22 -23.94 19.03
N LEU A 605 6.48 -24.04 19.44
CA LEU A 605 7.47 -24.89 18.77
C LEU A 605 7.03 -26.35 18.78
N LYS A 606 6.57 -26.85 19.92
CA LYS A 606 6.03 -28.20 20.06
C LYS A 606 4.81 -28.40 19.15
N TRP A 607 3.85 -27.47 19.19
CA TRP A 607 2.67 -27.50 18.34
C TRP A 607 3.03 -27.49 16.85
N GLU A 608 3.98 -26.66 16.42
CA GLU A 608 4.41 -26.56 15.02
C GLU A 608 5.15 -27.83 14.57
N GLN A 609 5.90 -28.49 15.45
CA GLN A 609 6.53 -29.79 15.18
C GLN A 609 5.48 -30.89 15.01
N GLU A 610 4.52 -30.99 15.93
CA GLU A 610 3.41 -31.94 15.86
C GLU A 610 2.55 -31.70 14.61
N ARG A 611 2.25 -30.43 14.29
CA ARG A 611 1.53 -30.04 13.08
C ARG A 611 2.29 -30.42 11.81
N ARG A 612 3.60 -30.21 11.75
CA ARG A 612 4.44 -30.62 10.60
C ARG A 612 4.49 -32.13 10.45
N GLN A 613 4.52 -32.87 11.55
CA GLN A 613 4.44 -34.32 11.54
C GLN A 613 3.07 -34.78 11.02
N ALA A 614 1.96 -34.21 11.51
CA ALA A 614 0.62 -34.51 11.02
C ALA A 614 0.46 -34.22 9.51
N VAL A 615 1.04 -33.12 9.01
CA VAL A 615 1.10 -32.84 7.56
C VAL A 615 1.92 -33.89 6.82
N ALA A 616 3.06 -34.33 7.36
CA ALA A 616 3.90 -35.34 6.74
C ALA A 616 3.22 -36.73 6.71
N GLU A 617 2.39 -37.03 7.71
CA GLU A 617 1.57 -38.23 7.81
C GLU A 617 0.29 -38.17 6.96
N GLY A 618 0.00 -37.02 6.34
CA GLY A 618 -1.16 -36.84 5.46
C GLY A 618 -2.50 -36.74 6.19
N GLN A 619 -2.49 -36.33 7.47
CA GLN A 619 -3.73 -36.12 8.22
C GLN A 619 -4.58 -35.00 7.60
N GLU A 620 -5.90 -35.20 7.55
CA GLU A 620 -6.85 -34.19 7.05
C GLU A 620 -7.12 -33.11 8.12
N ASN A 621 -7.48 -31.90 7.69
CA ASN A 621 -7.83 -30.75 8.56
C ASN A 621 -6.73 -30.25 9.50
N VAL A 622 -5.46 -30.47 9.17
CA VAL A 622 -4.34 -29.91 9.95
C VAL A 622 -4.32 -28.37 9.80
N PRO A 623 -4.24 -27.60 10.91
CA PRO A 623 -4.14 -26.14 10.85
C PRO A 623 -2.99 -25.64 9.98
N VAL A 624 -3.14 -24.42 9.46
CA VAL A 624 -2.07 -23.75 8.70
C VAL A 624 -0.96 -23.30 9.65
N GLY A 625 0.30 -23.44 9.21
CA GLY A 625 1.46 -22.93 9.95
C GLY A 625 1.95 -21.59 9.42
N VAL A 626 3.09 -21.13 9.95
CA VAL A 626 3.76 -19.89 9.55
C VAL A 626 4.89 -20.13 8.54
N ASP A 627 5.17 -19.11 7.73
CA ASP A 627 6.24 -19.08 6.73
C ASP A 627 7.50 -18.40 7.30
N GLY A 628 7.31 -17.46 8.23
CA GLY A 628 8.40 -16.78 8.92
C GLY A 628 8.08 -16.41 10.36
N VAL A 629 9.06 -15.79 11.03
CA VAL A 629 8.95 -15.37 12.42
C VAL A 629 9.70 -14.06 12.66
N PHE A 630 9.06 -13.19 13.45
CA PHE A 630 9.69 -12.05 14.09
C PHE A 630 10.06 -12.45 15.52
N VAL A 631 11.35 -12.41 15.87
CA VAL A 631 11.84 -12.69 17.22
C VAL A 631 12.10 -11.35 17.91
N CYS A 632 11.19 -10.96 18.80
CA CYS A 632 11.14 -9.69 19.53
C CYS A 632 11.18 -9.92 21.06
N ALA A 633 11.89 -10.98 21.48
CA ALA A 633 12.06 -11.34 22.89
C ALA A 633 13.16 -10.49 23.56
N LEU A 634 13.48 -10.79 24.82
CA LEU A 634 14.64 -10.18 25.48
C LEU A 634 15.95 -10.72 24.90
N ASP A 635 17.00 -9.88 24.92
CA ASP A 635 18.30 -10.13 24.30
C ASP A 635 18.90 -11.50 24.66
N GLU A 636 18.77 -11.94 25.92
CA GLU A 636 19.33 -13.22 26.39
C GLU A 636 18.59 -14.45 25.81
N MET A 637 17.34 -14.27 25.38
CA MET A 637 16.50 -15.35 24.85
C MET A 637 16.74 -15.61 23.37
N HIS A 638 17.35 -14.68 22.65
CA HIS A 638 17.53 -14.78 21.19
C HIS A 638 18.28 -16.04 20.80
N VAL A 639 19.41 -16.37 21.44
CA VAL A 639 20.19 -17.57 21.09
C VAL A 639 19.40 -18.86 21.25
N GLU A 640 18.65 -19.01 22.34
CA GLU A 640 17.85 -20.20 22.60
C GLU A 640 16.74 -20.35 21.55
N ILE A 641 15.97 -19.28 21.32
CA ILE A 641 14.87 -19.26 20.35
C ILE A 641 15.42 -19.54 18.95
N MET A 642 16.43 -18.78 18.51
CA MET A 642 16.99 -18.85 17.16
C MET A 642 17.58 -20.22 16.86
N CYS A 643 18.33 -20.82 17.79
CA CYS A 643 18.85 -22.18 17.62
C CYS A 643 17.73 -23.22 17.57
N ALA A 644 16.68 -23.06 18.39
CA ALA A 644 15.57 -24.01 18.45
C ALA A 644 14.67 -23.98 17.20
N ILE A 645 14.48 -22.80 16.58
CA ILE A 645 13.66 -22.66 15.36
C ILE A 645 14.43 -22.91 14.06
N ALA A 646 15.77 -22.86 14.07
CA ALA A 646 16.58 -23.04 12.86
C ALA A 646 16.23 -24.33 12.09
N PRO A 647 15.98 -25.50 12.73
CA PRO A 647 15.56 -26.71 12.03
C PRO A 647 14.21 -26.60 11.29
N LEU A 648 13.33 -25.65 11.69
CA LEU A 648 12.05 -25.43 11.02
C LEU A 648 12.19 -24.75 9.65
N ASN A 649 13.37 -24.17 9.38
CA ASN A 649 13.72 -23.52 8.11
C ASN A 649 12.70 -22.45 7.69
N LEU A 650 12.47 -21.48 8.58
CA LEU A 650 11.57 -20.33 8.42
C LEU A 650 12.34 -19.08 7.95
N HIS A 651 11.63 -18.12 7.35
CA HIS A 651 12.17 -16.75 7.21
C HIS A 651 12.25 -16.09 8.58
N VAL A 652 13.33 -15.38 8.90
CA VAL A 652 13.51 -14.83 10.24
C VAL A 652 13.89 -13.36 10.19
N LEU A 653 13.19 -12.55 10.97
CA LEU A 653 13.69 -11.25 11.41
C LEU A 653 13.88 -11.29 12.93
N CYS A 654 15.13 -11.14 13.38
CA CYS A 654 15.46 -11.13 14.80
C CYS A 654 15.77 -9.71 15.26
N GLU A 655 15.24 -9.28 16.40
CA GLU A 655 15.62 -8.00 17.00
C GLU A 655 17.11 -7.92 17.33
N LYS A 656 17.61 -6.70 17.46
CA LYS A 656 18.99 -6.45 17.87
C LYS A 656 19.09 -6.33 19.40
N PRO A 657 20.19 -6.79 20.02
CA PRO A 657 21.33 -7.47 19.40
C PRO A 657 21.02 -8.92 19.03
N LEU A 658 21.79 -9.51 18.09
CA LEU A 658 21.63 -10.91 17.68
C LEU A 658 21.78 -11.88 18.86
N ALA A 659 22.75 -11.62 19.73
CA ALA A 659 22.95 -12.30 21.00
C ALA A 659 23.82 -11.43 21.93
N THR A 660 23.94 -11.85 23.19
CA THR A 660 24.70 -11.14 24.24
C THR A 660 26.17 -11.54 24.33
N SER A 661 26.62 -12.47 23.48
CA SER A 661 28.03 -12.89 23.36
C SER A 661 28.38 -13.23 21.91
N LEU A 662 29.66 -13.08 21.53
CA LEU A 662 30.12 -13.51 20.21
C LEU A 662 29.93 -15.02 20.01
N HIS A 663 30.18 -15.81 21.05
CA HIS A 663 30.00 -17.26 21.00
C HIS A 663 28.57 -17.64 20.56
N ASP A 664 27.57 -16.95 21.10
CA ASP A 664 26.16 -17.17 20.78
C ASP A 664 25.79 -16.64 19.40
N CYS A 665 26.35 -15.50 18.96
CA CYS A 665 26.20 -15.05 17.57
C CYS A 665 26.73 -16.10 16.58
N LEU A 666 27.89 -16.72 16.87
CA LEU A 666 28.46 -17.79 16.06
C LEU A 666 27.66 -19.09 16.17
N ALA A 667 27.02 -19.36 17.31
CA ALA A 667 26.09 -20.49 17.46
C ALA A 667 24.86 -20.31 16.55
N ILE A 668 24.26 -19.13 16.53
CA ILE A 668 23.15 -18.80 15.61
C ILE A 668 23.61 -18.90 14.16
N TYR A 669 24.80 -18.36 13.82
CA TYR A 669 25.37 -18.49 12.48
C TYR A 669 25.45 -19.96 12.05
N ARG A 670 26.03 -20.84 12.88
CA ARG A 670 26.16 -22.27 12.58
C ARG A 670 24.80 -22.98 12.47
N ALA A 671 23.80 -22.55 13.23
CA ALA A 671 22.46 -23.11 13.16
C ALA A 671 21.77 -22.80 11.80
N PHE A 672 21.96 -21.59 11.26
CA PHE A 672 21.35 -21.17 9.99
C PHE A 672 22.23 -21.44 8.75
N VAL A 673 23.55 -21.52 8.93
CA VAL A 673 24.55 -21.76 7.88
C VAL A 673 25.48 -22.92 8.32
N PRO A 674 25.00 -24.16 8.27
CA PRO A 674 25.83 -25.33 8.57
C PRO A 674 26.98 -25.47 7.56
N GLU A 675 28.02 -26.23 7.91
CA GLU A 675 29.28 -26.34 7.16
C GLU A 675 29.11 -26.53 5.64
N HIS A 676 28.25 -27.47 5.25
CA HIS A 676 27.95 -27.78 3.85
C HIS A 676 27.23 -26.66 3.06
N LYS A 677 26.87 -25.55 3.72
CA LYS A 677 26.22 -24.36 3.15
C LYS A 677 27.03 -23.07 3.31
N LYS A 678 28.27 -23.12 3.79
CA LYS A 678 29.12 -21.92 3.96
C LYS A 678 29.18 -21.07 2.69
N ASP A 679 29.38 -21.70 1.53
CA ASP A 679 29.46 -20.99 0.24
C ASP A 679 28.10 -20.51 -0.27
N THR A 680 27.00 -20.95 0.35
CA THR A 680 25.63 -20.68 -0.13
C THR A 680 24.78 -19.81 0.78
N GLY A 681 25.17 -19.66 2.05
CA GLY A 681 24.41 -18.92 3.05
C GLY A 681 23.14 -19.64 3.54
N PRO A 682 22.24 -18.91 4.23
CA PRO A 682 21.02 -19.48 4.78
C PRO A 682 20.04 -19.89 3.66
N SER A 683 19.21 -20.89 3.94
CA SER A 683 18.19 -21.40 2.99
C SER A 683 16.87 -20.64 3.01
N LYS A 684 16.79 -19.58 3.80
CA LYS A 684 15.66 -18.68 3.94
C LYS A 684 16.19 -17.27 4.18
N VAL A 685 15.36 -16.28 3.83
CA VAL A 685 15.66 -14.87 4.10
C VAL A 685 15.87 -14.68 5.60
N PHE A 686 16.97 -14.04 5.95
CA PHE A 686 17.34 -13.69 7.31
C PHE A 686 17.46 -12.17 7.42
N SER A 687 16.94 -11.57 8.48
CA SER A 687 17.19 -10.16 8.76
C SER A 687 17.37 -9.93 10.25
N ILE A 688 17.98 -8.80 10.58
CA ILE A 688 18.21 -8.35 11.94
C ILE A 688 17.68 -6.92 12.10
N GLY A 689 17.27 -6.55 13.32
CA GLY A 689 16.75 -5.23 13.71
C GLY A 689 17.70 -4.03 13.55
N HIS A 690 18.65 -4.05 12.60
CA HIS A 690 19.51 -2.92 12.24
C HIS A 690 18.76 -1.86 11.42
N VAL A 691 17.71 -1.30 12.02
CA VAL A 691 16.75 -0.37 11.40
C VAL A 691 17.41 0.89 10.80
N LEU A 692 18.60 1.27 11.26
CA LEU A 692 19.29 2.45 10.76
C LEU A 692 19.66 2.37 9.28
N ARG A 693 19.86 1.18 8.71
CA ARG A 693 20.14 1.02 7.26
C ARG A 693 18.97 1.49 6.39
N TYR A 694 17.75 1.48 6.93
CA TYR A 694 16.51 1.66 6.17
C TYR A 694 15.79 2.98 6.45
N SER A 695 16.36 3.85 7.30
CA SER A 695 15.82 5.20 7.44
C SER A 695 16.06 6.00 6.15
N PRO A 696 15.08 6.78 5.66
CA PRO A 696 15.25 7.58 4.44
C PRO A 696 16.48 8.50 4.50
N HIS A 697 16.79 9.03 5.69
CA HIS A 697 18.00 9.81 5.93
C HIS A 697 19.27 9.01 5.62
N ASN A 698 19.45 7.85 6.23
CA ASN A 698 20.68 7.08 6.07
C ASN A 698 20.80 6.43 4.68
N MET A 699 19.68 6.08 4.05
CA MET A 699 19.67 5.65 2.65
C MET A 699 20.15 6.77 1.72
N ARG A 700 19.66 8.00 1.91
CA ARG A 700 20.11 9.16 1.12
C ARG A 700 21.59 9.48 1.38
N LEU A 701 22.02 9.39 2.64
CA LEU A 701 23.42 9.59 3.00
C LEU A 701 24.33 8.55 2.32
N ARG A 702 23.95 7.27 2.33
CA ARG A 702 24.70 6.21 1.62
C ARG A 702 24.78 6.49 0.11
N GLN A 703 23.67 6.87 -0.51
CA GLN A 703 23.61 7.17 -1.94
C GLN A 703 24.56 8.33 -2.31
N LEU A 704 24.53 9.41 -1.53
CA LEU A 704 25.42 10.56 -1.71
C LEU A 704 26.90 10.17 -1.63
N LEU A 705 27.25 9.31 -0.67
CA LEU A 705 28.63 8.90 -0.43
C LEU A 705 29.14 7.89 -1.46
N LEU A 706 28.35 6.86 -1.77
CA LEU A 706 28.85 5.67 -2.47
C LEU A 706 28.43 5.60 -3.94
N GLU A 707 27.29 6.21 -4.32
CA GLU A 707 26.80 6.22 -5.70
C GLU A 707 27.11 7.54 -6.39
N GLU A 708 26.70 8.66 -5.79
CA GLU A 708 26.94 10.01 -6.34
C GLU A 708 28.36 10.51 -6.11
N ARG A 709 29.07 9.92 -5.14
CA ARG A 709 30.41 10.35 -4.70
C ARG A 709 30.49 11.87 -4.47
N ALA A 710 29.48 12.43 -3.80
CA ALA A 710 29.31 13.88 -3.62
C ALA A 710 30.48 14.58 -2.93
N ILE A 711 31.33 13.83 -2.22
CA ILE A 711 32.54 14.31 -1.55
C ILE A 711 33.79 13.51 -1.93
N GLY A 712 33.76 12.77 -3.05
CA GLY A 712 34.82 11.85 -3.45
C GLY A 712 34.91 10.63 -2.52
N ASP A 713 36.12 10.11 -2.30
CA ASP A 713 36.34 8.97 -1.41
C ASP A 713 36.29 9.40 0.06
N VAL A 714 35.64 8.58 0.89
CA VAL A 714 35.52 8.85 2.34
C VAL A 714 36.87 8.65 3.03
N VAL A 715 37.35 9.70 3.70
CA VAL A 715 38.59 9.72 4.48
C VAL A 715 38.32 9.48 5.97
N SER A 716 37.32 10.17 6.53
CA SER A 716 37.00 10.08 7.96
C SER A 716 35.52 10.27 8.26
N VAL A 717 35.01 9.57 9.28
CA VAL A 717 33.65 9.70 9.80
C VAL A 717 33.66 9.99 11.30
N GLU A 718 32.91 11.01 11.70
CA GLU A 718 32.53 11.28 13.08
C GLU A 718 31.04 10.99 13.24
N HIS A 719 30.68 9.98 14.02
CA HIS A 719 29.30 9.61 14.28
C HIS A 719 28.99 9.68 15.79
N VAL A 720 27.85 10.29 16.14
CA VAL A 720 27.41 10.42 17.53
C VAL A 720 26.02 9.83 17.69
N GLU A 721 25.88 8.93 18.66
CA GLU A 721 24.58 8.52 19.21
C GLU A 721 24.33 9.26 20.55
N PRO A 722 23.54 10.35 20.53
CA PRO A 722 23.15 11.04 21.75
C PRO A 722 21.99 10.28 22.41
N VAL A 723 22.29 9.41 23.37
CA VAL A 723 21.26 8.55 24.00
C VAL A 723 20.21 9.36 24.74
N GLY A 724 20.59 10.53 25.28
CA GLY A 724 19.72 11.44 26.02
C GLY A 724 19.73 11.14 27.52
N TYR A 725 19.88 12.20 28.33
CA TYR A 725 20.18 12.06 29.76
C TYR A 725 19.12 11.27 30.54
N TRP A 726 17.84 11.52 30.24
CA TRP A 726 16.74 10.86 30.94
C TRP A 726 16.43 9.48 30.35
N HIS A 727 16.53 9.32 29.03
CA HIS A 727 16.38 8.02 28.39
C HIS A 727 17.45 7.04 28.86
N PHE A 728 18.70 7.49 29.02
CA PHE A 728 19.75 6.67 29.61
C PHE A 728 19.41 6.27 31.05
N SER A 729 18.91 7.20 31.86
CA SER A 729 18.49 6.91 33.24
C SER A 729 17.32 5.92 33.33
N HIS A 730 16.43 5.91 32.33
CA HIS A 730 15.33 4.96 32.24
C HIS A 730 15.84 3.56 31.87
N SER A 731 16.55 3.44 30.75
CA SER A 731 16.91 2.15 30.14
C SER A 731 18.16 1.48 30.74
N TYR A 732 19.19 2.26 31.06
CA TYR A 732 20.54 1.78 31.41
C TYR A 732 20.94 2.07 32.87
N VAL A 733 20.04 2.65 33.67
CA VAL A 733 20.25 2.85 35.11
C VAL A 733 19.19 2.16 35.95
N ARG A 734 17.91 2.28 35.57
CA ARG A 734 16.78 1.66 36.27
C ARG A 734 16.20 0.43 35.56
N GLY A 735 16.37 0.39 34.23
CA GLY A 735 15.78 -0.59 33.34
C GLY A 735 16.57 -1.89 33.20
N ASN A 736 16.23 -2.66 32.17
CA ASN A 736 16.73 -4.01 31.95
C ASN A 736 18.22 -4.04 31.58
N TRP A 737 18.73 -3.02 30.88
CA TRP A 737 20.09 -3.00 30.34
C TRP A 737 21.11 -2.31 31.23
N ARG A 738 20.82 -2.22 32.53
CA ARG A 738 21.67 -1.47 33.46
C ARG A 738 22.97 -2.17 33.83
N ARG A 739 23.05 -3.49 33.61
CA ARG A 739 24.23 -4.30 33.93
C ARG A 739 24.92 -4.82 32.68
N GLU A 740 26.25 -4.90 32.72
CA GLU A 740 27.04 -5.65 31.75
C GLU A 740 26.68 -7.14 31.79
N THR A 741 26.72 -7.80 30.63
CA THR A 741 26.48 -9.23 30.53
C THR A 741 27.70 -10.02 31.02
N ALA A 742 27.58 -11.35 31.13
CA ALA A 742 28.71 -12.21 31.47
C ALA A 742 29.88 -12.11 30.46
N ALA A 743 29.62 -11.67 29.22
CA ALA A 743 30.65 -11.39 28.21
C ALA A 743 31.31 -9.99 28.37
N GLY A 744 30.94 -9.26 29.43
CA GLY A 744 31.42 -7.91 29.78
C GLY A 744 30.94 -6.81 28.83
N VAL A 745 29.87 -7.05 28.07
CA VAL A 745 29.30 -6.08 27.13
C VAL A 745 28.12 -5.37 27.75
N GLY A 746 27.90 -4.10 27.42
CA GLY A 746 26.87 -3.28 28.05
C GLY A 746 26.09 -2.40 27.07
N SER A 747 26.04 -1.11 27.36
CA SER A 747 25.29 -0.11 26.60
C SER A 747 25.71 -0.03 25.13
N LEU A 748 26.99 -0.24 24.78
CA LEU A 748 27.42 -0.27 23.37
C LEU A 748 26.66 -1.33 22.56
N LEU A 749 26.51 -2.55 23.09
CA LEU A 749 25.80 -3.64 22.40
C LEU A 749 24.29 -3.40 22.37
N THR A 750 23.70 -3.03 23.49
CA THR A 750 22.23 -2.97 23.64
C THR A 750 21.65 -1.71 22.99
N LYS A 751 22.42 -0.61 22.96
CA LYS A 751 22.02 0.69 22.41
C LYS A 751 22.57 0.98 21.02
N SER A 752 23.86 0.70 20.81
CA SER A 752 24.64 1.26 19.70
C SER A 752 25.22 0.20 18.75
N CYS A 753 24.77 -1.06 18.86
CA CYS A 753 25.18 -2.10 17.91
C CYS A 753 24.73 -1.77 16.48
N HIS A 754 23.53 -1.18 16.31
CA HIS A 754 23.08 -0.71 15.00
C HIS A 754 23.83 0.56 14.52
N ASP A 755 24.47 1.33 15.42
CA ASP A 755 25.27 2.51 15.06
C ASP A 755 26.67 2.07 14.61
N VAL A 756 27.23 1.04 15.25
CA VAL A 756 28.42 0.33 14.77
C VAL A 756 28.13 -0.36 13.43
N ASP A 757 26.98 -1.02 13.31
CA ASP A 757 26.54 -1.62 12.06
C ASP A 757 26.38 -0.59 10.94
N PHE A 758 25.82 0.59 11.22
CA PHE A 758 25.72 1.68 10.26
C PHE A 758 27.10 2.11 9.73
N LEU A 759 28.10 2.25 10.60
CA LEU A 759 29.47 2.56 10.19
C LEU A 759 30.07 1.44 9.34
N VAL A 760 29.95 0.19 9.77
CA VAL A 760 30.46 -0.98 9.03
C VAL A 760 29.73 -1.14 7.69
N TRP A 761 28.44 -0.84 7.64
CA TRP A 761 27.66 -0.87 6.41
C TRP A 761 28.16 0.19 5.43
N LEU A 762 28.33 1.44 5.86
CA LEU A 762 28.84 2.52 5.00
C LEU A 762 30.26 2.28 4.52
N LEU A 763 31.13 1.72 5.37
CA LEU A 763 32.57 1.75 5.18
C LEU A 763 33.19 0.39 4.81
N SER A 764 32.54 -0.71 5.18
CA SER A 764 33.04 -2.07 4.94
C SER A 764 32.22 -2.83 3.91
N SER A 765 30.89 -2.73 3.93
CA SER A 765 30.05 -3.46 2.96
C SER A 765 30.30 -2.98 1.54
N PRO A 766 30.20 -3.87 0.52
CA PRO A 766 30.29 -3.46 -0.87
C PRO A 766 29.31 -2.33 -1.22
N PRO A 767 29.72 -1.35 -2.06
CA PRO A 767 28.84 -0.27 -2.46
C PRO A 767 27.69 -0.79 -3.34
N PRO A 768 26.56 -0.07 -3.43
CA PRO A 768 25.49 -0.39 -4.36
C PRO A 768 26.02 -0.58 -5.79
N GLY A 769 25.55 -1.61 -6.50
CA GLY A 769 25.99 -1.92 -7.87
C GLY A 769 27.35 -2.62 -8.00
N ALA A 770 28.08 -2.87 -6.91
CA ALA A 770 29.32 -3.63 -6.92
C ALA A 770 29.16 -5.06 -7.51
N PRO A 771 30.26 -5.70 -7.97
CA PRO A 771 30.28 -7.13 -8.26
C PRO A 771 29.71 -7.99 -7.11
N LYS A 772 29.11 -9.14 -7.45
CA LYS A 772 28.48 -10.02 -6.44
C LYS A 772 29.52 -10.64 -5.47
N ASP A 773 30.74 -10.79 -5.95
CA ASP A 773 31.89 -11.40 -5.29
C ASP A 773 32.87 -10.38 -4.69
N MET A 774 32.55 -9.07 -4.76
CA MET A 774 33.39 -8.04 -4.16
C MET A 774 33.48 -8.26 -2.63
N PRO A 775 34.68 -8.44 -2.07
CA PRO A 775 34.83 -8.69 -0.64
C PRO A 775 34.50 -7.42 0.17
N PRO A 776 34.14 -7.57 1.46
CA PRO A 776 34.05 -6.43 2.36
C PRO A 776 35.41 -5.77 2.57
N HIS A 777 35.44 -4.45 2.76
CA HIS A 777 36.64 -3.75 3.22
C HIS A 777 36.74 -3.96 4.73
N GLU A 778 37.52 -4.94 5.15
CA GLU A 778 37.57 -5.28 6.57
C GLU A 778 38.31 -4.24 7.41
N PRO A 779 37.88 -4.01 8.67
CA PRO A 779 38.64 -3.20 9.60
C PRO A 779 40.09 -3.67 9.74
N ARG A 780 40.98 -2.73 10.00
CA ARG A 780 42.39 -2.95 10.30
C ARG A 780 42.64 -3.00 11.81
N THR A 781 42.20 -1.96 12.51
CA THR A 781 42.25 -1.89 13.97
C THR A 781 40.98 -1.33 14.58
N ILE A 782 40.71 -1.75 15.82
CA ILE A 782 39.62 -1.24 16.66
C ILE A 782 40.21 -0.85 18.00
N SER A 783 39.90 0.35 18.47
CA SER A 783 40.18 0.82 19.83
C SER A 783 38.92 1.41 20.45
N SER A 784 38.82 1.35 21.76
CA SER A 784 37.63 1.81 22.48
C SER A 784 38.00 2.32 23.86
N THR A 785 37.37 3.41 24.28
CA THR A 785 37.51 3.97 25.62
C THR A 785 36.13 4.36 26.13
N GLY A 786 35.81 4.08 27.38
CA GLY A 786 34.50 4.41 27.92
C GLY A 786 34.43 4.18 29.41
N LYS A 787 33.57 4.94 30.09
CA LYS A 787 33.40 4.90 31.54
C LYS A 787 31.95 5.13 31.93
N LEU A 788 31.58 4.64 33.10
CA LEU A 788 30.42 5.09 33.84
C LEU A 788 30.81 6.33 34.66
N THR A 789 30.32 7.50 34.28
CA THR A 789 30.81 8.79 34.78
C THR A 789 29.88 9.46 35.78
N GLN A 790 28.55 9.35 35.60
CA GLN A 790 27.55 10.10 36.37
C GLN A 790 26.81 9.26 37.39
N PHE A 791 26.33 8.08 37.02
CA PHE A 791 25.39 7.28 37.80
C PHE A 791 26.12 6.33 38.76
N ILE A 792 26.89 6.90 39.68
CA ILE A 792 27.68 6.19 40.69
C ILE A 792 27.52 6.85 42.06
N LYS A 793 27.57 6.04 43.11
CA LYS A 793 27.33 6.50 44.49
C LYS A 793 28.18 7.69 44.91
N LYS A 794 29.45 7.76 44.51
CA LYS A 794 30.35 8.88 44.80
C LYS A 794 29.94 10.23 44.17
N ARG A 795 29.02 10.22 43.20
CA ARG A 795 28.47 11.41 42.53
C ARG A 795 27.09 11.81 43.08
N LYS A 796 26.54 11.06 44.04
CA LYS A 796 25.27 11.40 44.68
C LYS A 796 25.36 12.79 45.32
N PRO A 797 24.39 13.69 45.06
CA PRO A 797 24.34 14.99 45.74
C PRO A 797 24.27 14.81 47.26
N LYS A 798 25.04 15.60 48.02
CA LYS A 798 25.08 15.48 49.49
C LYS A 798 23.72 15.75 50.12
N GLU A 799 22.98 16.68 49.53
CA GLU A 799 21.64 17.09 49.94
C GLU A 799 20.60 15.97 49.75
N ALA A 800 20.88 14.95 48.93
CA ALA A 800 20.02 13.77 48.80
C ALA A 800 20.08 12.85 50.03
N GLY A 801 21.06 13.04 50.93
CA GLY A 801 21.27 12.22 52.11
C GLY A 801 21.39 10.72 51.78
N ASP A 802 20.82 9.88 52.64
CA ASP A 802 20.84 8.42 52.49
C ASP A 802 19.66 7.87 51.68
N ALA A 803 18.88 8.73 51.01
CA ALA A 803 17.71 8.29 50.26
C ALA A 803 18.10 7.32 49.13
N THR A 804 17.47 6.14 49.14
CA THR A 804 17.63 5.09 48.12
C THR A 804 16.52 5.12 47.07
N ASN A 805 15.36 5.70 47.39
CA ASN A 805 14.22 5.86 46.50
C ASN A 805 13.88 7.34 46.29
N CYS A 806 13.41 7.72 45.10
CA CYS A 806 13.08 9.11 44.80
C CYS A 806 11.89 9.64 45.62
N LEU A 807 10.94 8.78 46.00
CA LEU A 807 9.75 9.20 46.76
C LEU A 807 10.07 9.75 48.15
N SER A 808 11.21 9.35 48.73
CA SER A 808 11.69 9.82 50.04
C SER A 808 12.88 10.79 49.94
N CYS A 809 13.29 11.16 48.72
CA CYS A 809 14.51 11.92 48.51
C CYS A 809 14.31 13.43 48.80
N PRO A 810 15.11 14.06 49.69
CA PRO A 810 14.96 15.47 50.04
C PRO A 810 15.13 16.45 48.86
N ILE A 811 15.81 16.03 47.79
CA ILE A 811 16.05 16.86 46.61
C ILE A 811 15.20 16.48 45.40
N GLU A 812 14.22 15.58 45.55
CA GLU A 812 13.40 15.04 44.45
C GLU A 812 12.97 16.14 43.46
N ARG A 813 12.34 17.22 43.96
CA ARG A 813 11.85 18.35 43.13
C ARG A 813 12.92 19.12 42.36
N LYS A 814 14.18 19.08 42.81
CA LYS A 814 15.32 19.76 42.15
C LYS A 814 16.19 18.79 41.34
N CYS A 815 15.97 17.48 41.48
CA CYS A 815 16.74 16.46 40.80
C CYS A 815 16.30 16.31 39.34
N ASN A 816 17.26 16.33 38.41
CA ASN A 816 16.98 16.11 36.98
C ASN A 816 16.55 14.67 36.67
N TYR A 817 16.82 13.72 37.58
CA TYR A 817 16.57 12.29 37.42
C TYR A 817 15.48 11.76 38.36
N SER A 818 14.70 12.63 39.01
CA SER A 818 13.56 12.20 39.83
C SER A 818 12.62 11.29 39.03
N SER A 819 12.35 10.10 39.54
CA SER A 819 11.40 9.18 38.90
C SER A 819 9.98 9.75 38.87
N VAL A 820 9.57 10.47 39.92
CA VAL A 820 8.27 11.16 39.99
C VAL A 820 8.17 12.19 38.86
N ARG A 821 9.18 13.04 38.72
CA ARG A 821 9.18 14.06 37.65
C ARG A 821 9.23 13.44 36.26
N LEU A 822 10.01 12.39 36.06
CA LEU A 822 10.17 11.74 34.75
C LEU A 822 8.92 10.98 34.32
N TYR A 823 8.25 10.26 35.23
CA TYR A 823 7.13 9.38 34.88
C TYR A 823 5.77 10.01 35.18
N LYS A 824 5.59 10.66 36.33
CA LYS A 824 4.32 11.30 36.67
C LYS A 824 4.16 12.65 35.96
N GLU A 825 4.98 13.63 36.30
CA GLU A 825 4.78 15.02 35.86
C GLU A 825 4.96 15.20 34.34
N ARG A 826 5.94 14.50 33.76
CA ARG A 826 6.27 14.64 32.33
C ARG A 826 5.44 13.75 31.42
N GLN A 827 4.84 12.68 31.92
CA GLN A 827 4.08 11.72 31.11
C GLN A 827 2.62 11.63 31.59
N LEU A 828 2.37 11.03 32.76
CA LEU A 828 1.01 10.72 33.21
C LEU A 828 0.13 11.97 33.36
N ASP A 829 0.66 13.04 33.96
CA ASP A 829 -0.08 14.30 34.16
C ASP A 829 -0.41 14.99 32.82
N LYS A 830 0.26 14.61 31.74
CA LYS A 830 -0.03 15.05 30.36
C LYS A 830 -0.94 14.08 29.60
N GLY A 831 -1.43 13.03 30.25
CA GLY A 831 -2.25 11.98 29.65
C GLY A 831 -1.48 11.03 28.72
N ILE A 832 -0.15 10.98 28.84
CA ILE A 832 0.69 10.06 28.06
C ILE A 832 0.84 8.77 28.86
N THR A 833 0.26 7.67 28.37
CA THR A 833 0.31 6.33 29.01
C THR A 833 1.20 5.34 28.28
N ASP A 834 1.67 5.68 27.08
CA ASP A 834 2.59 4.86 26.29
C ASP A 834 4.04 4.98 26.83
N TRP A 835 5.05 4.66 26.03
CA TRP A 835 6.45 4.70 26.43
C TRP A 835 6.81 6.07 27.01
N PRO A 836 7.48 6.13 28.19
CA PRO A 836 8.05 5.02 28.95
C PRO A 836 7.11 4.35 29.98
N LEU A 837 5.88 4.85 30.17
CA LEU A 837 5.02 4.41 31.28
C LEU A 837 4.56 2.96 31.16
N HIS A 838 4.20 2.48 29.97
CA HIS A 838 3.80 1.07 29.80
C HIS A 838 4.94 0.09 30.13
N ILE A 839 6.21 0.54 30.10
CA ILE A 839 7.35 -0.26 30.54
C ILE A 839 7.48 -0.25 32.07
N VAL A 840 7.18 0.87 32.72
CA VAL A 840 7.21 1.02 34.18
C VAL A 840 6.02 0.30 34.84
N CYS A 841 4.84 0.46 34.25
CA CYS A 841 3.57 -0.08 34.69
C CYS A 841 2.80 -0.59 33.45
N PRO A 842 2.93 -1.88 33.09
CA PRO A 842 2.26 -2.45 31.91
C PRO A 842 0.76 -2.16 31.83
N ASP A 843 0.06 -2.21 32.98
CA ASP A 843 -1.39 -2.03 33.04
C ASP A 843 -1.83 -0.54 33.13
N ILE A 844 -0.90 0.41 32.99
CA ILE A 844 -1.18 1.84 33.21
C ILE A 844 -2.18 2.40 32.21
N GLU A 845 -2.08 2.00 30.95
CA GLU A 845 -2.96 2.48 29.89
C GLU A 845 -4.39 1.97 30.09
N ASP A 846 -4.55 0.69 30.40
CA ASP A 846 -5.86 0.11 30.70
C ASP A 846 -6.47 0.74 31.96
N THR A 847 -5.69 0.82 33.04
CA THR A 847 -6.13 1.46 34.30
C THR A 847 -6.58 2.91 34.06
N PHE A 848 -5.83 3.67 33.24
CA PHE A 848 -6.20 5.03 32.89
C PHE A 848 -7.51 5.09 32.08
N LYS A 849 -7.73 4.16 31.15
CA LYS A 849 -8.94 4.08 30.32
C LYS A 849 -10.17 3.62 31.12
N THR A 850 -10.02 2.63 32.00
CA THR A 850 -11.13 1.94 32.68
C THR A 850 -11.47 2.57 34.04
N ALA A 851 -10.46 2.95 34.83
CA ALA A 851 -10.60 3.46 36.19
C ALA A 851 -10.20 4.95 36.35
N GLY A 852 -9.62 5.57 35.32
CA GLY A 852 -9.31 7.00 35.27
C GLY A 852 -7.92 7.37 35.80
N SER A 853 -7.61 8.68 35.74
CA SER A 853 -6.28 9.21 36.02
C SER A 853 -5.81 8.96 37.45
N ASP A 854 -6.68 9.07 38.45
CA ASP A 854 -6.31 8.90 39.86
C ASP A 854 -5.91 7.45 40.18
N ALA A 855 -6.60 6.48 39.57
CA ALA A 855 -6.26 5.06 39.70
C ALA A 855 -4.92 4.74 39.02
N ALA A 856 -4.68 5.30 37.84
CA ALA A 856 -3.41 5.18 37.13
C ALA A 856 -2.26 5.84 37.92
N GLU A 857 -2.50 7.01 38.52
CA GLU A 857 -1.50 7.67 39.38
C GLU A 857 -1.16 6.78 40.58
N LYS A 858 -2.16 6.22 41.26
CA LYS A 858 -1.94 5.30 42.38
C LYS A 858 -1.13 4.08 41.96
N LEU A 859 -1.41 3.50 40.79
CA LEU A 859 -0.67 2.37 40.24
C LEU A 859 0.80 2.75 39.98
N LEU A 860 1.04 3.88 39.31
CA LEU A 860 2.38 4.40 39.05
C LEU A 860 3.15 4.64 40.34
N MET A 861 2.56 5.35 41.29
CA MET A 861 3.21 5.66 42.57
C MET A 861 3.54 4.41 43.38
N THR A 862 2.74 3.35 43.25
CA THR A 862 3.02 2.04 43.87
C THR A 862 4.26 1.39 43.24
N ALA A 863 4.36 1.37 41.91
CA ALA A 863 5.55 0.86 41.22
C ALA A 863 6.81 1.70 41.52
N LEU A 864 6.67 3.02 41.62
CA LEU A 864 7.79 3.91 41.98
C LEU A 864 8.19 3.80 43.46
N ALA A 865 7.35 3.24 44.33
CA ALA A 865 7.71 3.00 45.73
C ALA A 865 8.60 1.76 45.91
N GLU A 866 8.66 0.87 44.92
CA GLU A 866 9.49 -0.33 44.99
C GLU A 866 10.98 0.03 45.09
N ASP A 867 11.67 -0.65 46.02
CA ASP A 867 13.08 -0.45 46.29
C ASP A 867 13.72 -1.74 46.83
N TYR A 868 15.05 -1.77 46.93
CA TYR A 868 15.80 -2.89 47.50
C TYR A 868 16.87 -2.44 48.49
N ASP A 869 17.18 -3.31 49.44
CA ASP A 869 18.35 -3.18 50.31
C ASP A 869 19.33 -4.30 49.98
N ARG A 870 20.57 -3.93 49.64
CA ARG A 870 21.64 -4.88 49.29
C ARG A 870 22.05 -5.77 50.48
N SER A 871 21.70 -5.40 51.70
CA SER A 871 21.95 -6.21 52.90
C SER A 871 20.99 -7.40 53.03
N SER A 872 19.79 -7.30 52.44
CA SER A 872 18.68 -8.26 52.65
C SER A 872 18.06 -8.79 51.36
N THR A 873 18.31 -8.15 50.22
CA THR A 873 17.84 -8.57 48.89
C THR A 873 18.99 -9.23 48.13
N SER A 874 18.82 -10.48 47.70
CA SER A 874 19.84 -11.18 46.91
C SER A 874 20.08 -10.49 45.57
N ASP A 875 21.30 -10.64 45.04
CA ASP A 875 21.66 -10.03 43.76
C ASP A 875 20.84 -10.59 42.60
N GLU A 876 20.48 -11.88 42.64
CA GLU A 876 19.60 -12.54 41.66
C GLU A 876 18.22 -11.87 41.61
N LYS A 877 17.64 -11.52 42.77
CA LYS A 877 16.35 -10.84 42.85
C LYS A 877 16.44 -9.39 42.40
N ILE A 878 17.58 -8.73 42.62
CA ILE A 878 17.81 -7.39 42.11
C ILE A 878 17.89 -7.44 40.57
N LYS A 879 18.71 -8.35 40.02
CA LYS A 879 18.91 -8.55 38.57
C LYS A 879 17.62 -8.92 37.83
N SER A 880 16.75 -9.73 38.42
CA SER A 880 15.58 -10.30 37.73
C SER A 880 14.47 -9.31 37.36
N ARG A 881 14.56 -8.06 37.83
CA ARG A 881 13.57 -7.02 37.51
C ARG A 881 14.19 -5.62 37.47
N SER A 882 13.41 -4.69 36.93
CA SER A 882 13.71 -3.26 36.92
C SER A 882 13.19 -2.56 38.19
N TRP A 883 13.81 -1.43 38.56
CA TRP A 883 13.53 -0.67 39.80
C TRP A 883 13.37 0.82 39.51
N TYR A 884 12.27 1.18 38.82
CA TYR A 884 12.09 2.53 38.25
C TYR A 884 11.95 3.66 39.27
N GLY A 885 11.59 3.35 40.52
CA GLY A 885 11.55 4.29 41.64
C GLY A 885 12.91 4.69 42.23
N ARG A 886 13.91 3.82 42.06
CA ARG A 886 15.18 3.91 42.77
C ARG A 886 16.01 5.14 42.37
N CYS A 887 16.78 5.66 43.30
CA CYS A 887 17.73 6.74 43.10
C CYS A 887 18.83 6.29 42.13
N VAL A 888 19.05 7.05 41.05
CA VAL A 888 20.01 6.71 39.98
C VAL A 888 21.46 6.56 40.45
N TRP A 889 21.84 7.14 41.60
CA TRP A 889 23.18 7.00 42.18
C TRP A 889 23.29 5.84 43.19
N GLU A 890 22.17 5.23 43.58
CA GLU A 890 22.12 4.06 44.46
C GLU A 890 21.74 2.79 43.69
N SER A 891 21.48 2.91 42.38
CA SER A 891 21.24 1.82 41.44
C SER A 891 22.47 0.89 41.32
N ASP A 892 22.22 -0.30 40.77
CA ASP A 892 23.17 -1.38 40.50
C ASP A 892 23.69 -1.36 39.06
N ASN A 893 23.67 -0.20 38.41
CA ASN A 893 24.16 -0.06 37.05
C ASN A 893 25.69 -0.04 36.99
N ASP A 894 26.26 -0.67 35.97
CA ASP A 894 27.71 -0.73 35.74
C ASP A 894 28.12 -0.50 34.27
N VAL A 895 27.16 -0.21 33.38
CA VAL A 895 27.41 0.06 31.95
C VAL A 895 27.90 1.49 31.67
N CYS A 896 28.62 1.68 30.57
CA CYS A 896 29.19 2.98 30.18
C CYS A 896 28.11 4.00 29.79
N ASP A 897 28.22 5.24 30.31
CA ASP A 897 27.37 6.38 29.93
C ASP A 897 28.07 7.37 28.97
N ASP A 898 29.36 7.14 28.73
CA ASP A 898 30.22 7.81 27.76
C ASP A 898 31.21 6.79 27.19
N GLN A 899 31.17 6.57 25.88
CA GLN A 899 32.05 5.63 25.19
C GLN A 899 32.39 6.08 23.77
N PHE A 900 33.69 6.07 23.46
CA PHE A 900 34.25 6.32 22.15
C PHE A 900 34.83 5.05 21.56
N VAL A 901 34.47 4.74 20.32
CA VAL A 901 35.04 3.65 19.52
C VAL A 901 35.71 4.25 18.29
N THR A 902 36.90 3.78 17.95
CA THR A 902 37.63 4.14 16.73
C THR A 902 37.91 2.89 15.92
N ILE A 903 37.60 2.94 14.63
CA ILE A 903 37.79 1.85 13.66
C ILE A 903 38.62 2.41 12.51
N THR A 904 39.67 1.70 12.10
CA THR A 904 40.49 2.08 10.93
C THR A 904 40.43 1.01 9.85
N TRP A 905 40.69 1.40 8.61
CA TRP A 905 40.86 0.54 7.44
C TRP A 905 42.13 0.93 6.68
N ASP A 906 42.87 -0.05 6.17
CA ASP A 906 44.03 0.19 5.28
C ASP A 906 43.56 0.36 3.83
N ASP A 907 44.43 0.79 2.92
CA ASP A 907 44.12 0.78 1.48
C ASP A 907 43.79 -0.63 0.98
N GLU A 908 42.73 -0.75 0.20
CA GLU A 908 42.39 -2.00 -0.47
C GLU A 908 43.41 -2.29 -1.57
N ARG A 909 43.90 -3.52 -1.62
CA ARG A 909 44.83 -3.93 -2.68
C ARG A 909 44.06 -3.99 -4.01
N PRO A 910 44.70 -3.63 -5.14
CA PRO A 910 44.10 -3.83 -6.44
C PRO A 910 43.71 -5.31 -6.65
N PRO A 911 42.57 -5.60 -7.30
CA PRO A 911 42.20 -6.97 -7.65
C PRO A 911 43.30 -7.63 -8.48
N ALA A 912 43.47 -8.95 -8.31
CA ALA A 912 44.50 -9.68 -9.05
C ALA A 912 44.17 -9.71 -10.55
N THR A 913 45.19 -9.82 -11.42
CA THR A 913 44.99 -9.90 -12.87
C THR A 913 44.05 -11.06 -13.24
N GLY A 914 42.84 -10.75 -13.72
CA GLY A 914 41.80 -11.73 -14.09
C GLY A 914 40.50 -11.63 -13.29
N GLU A 915 40.45 -10.86 -12.21
CA GLU A 915 39.22 -10.55 -11.46
C GLU A 915 38.49 -9.33 -12.06
N GLN A 916 37.19 -9.15 -11.77
CA GLN A 916 36.41 -8.00 -12.27
C GLN A 916 37.03 -6.68 -11.80
N GLU A 917 37.31 -5.77 -12.72
CA GLU A 917 37.85 -4.44 -12.39
C GLU A 917 36.85 -3.63 -11.56
N TYR A 918 37.24 -3.29 -10.33
CA TYR A 918 36.59 -2.28 -9.50
C TYR A 918 37.66 -1.34 -8.91
N THR A 919 37.26 -0.10 -8.59
CA THR A 919 38.17 0.87 -7.98
C THR A 919 38.50 0.46 -6.54
N PRO A 920 39.78 0.26 -6.18
CA PRO A 920 40.16 -0.07 -4.82
C PRO A 920 39.75 1.03 -3.84
N ARG A 921 39.22 0.64 -2.68
CA ARG A 921 38.81 1.59 -1.63
C ARG A 921 40.03 2.12 -0.86
N THR A 922 40.05 3.43 -0.63
CA THR A 922 41.10 4.09 0.16
C THR A 922 41.03 3.70 1.65
N SER A 923 42.18 3.84 2.32
CA SER A 923 42.27 3.87 3.78
C SER A 923 41.36 4.95 4.37
N LYS A 924 40.79 4.66 5.54
CA LYS A 924 39.82 5.53 6.21
C LYS A 924 39.71 5.26 7.69
N THR A 925 39.11 6.21 8.42
CA THR A 925 38.88 6.11 9.86
C THR A 925 37.44 6.44 10.21
N ALA A 926 36.86 5.76 11.18
CA ALA A 926 35.56 6.10 11.75
C ALA A 926 35.65 6.20 13.27
N SER A 927 34.89 7.15 13.82
CA SER A 927 34.68 7.30 15.25
C SER A 927 33.19 7.25 15.58
N LEU A 928 32.85 6.53 16.64
CA LEU A 928 31.52 6.50 17.25
C LEU A 928 31.62 7.06 18.66
N HIS A 929 30.81 8.07 18.98
CA HIS A 929 30.60 8.57 20.34
C HIS A 929 29.19 8.23 20.81
N MET A 930 29.07 7.29 21.75
CA MET A 930 27.84 7.05 22.48
C MET A 930 27.87 7.87 23.77
N ILE A 931 26.89 8.75 23.97
CA ILE A 931 26.91 9.70 25.08
C ILE A 931 25.53 9.90 25.71
N ALA A 932 25.45 9.80 27.02
CA ALA A 932 24.22 9.98 27.79
C ALA A 932 23.87 11.45 28.08
N PRO A 933 24.77 12.32 28.61
CA PRO A 933 24.42 13.69 28.98
C PRO A 933 24.26 14.62 27.76
N THR A 934 23.14 14.47 27.05
CA THR A 934 22.82 15.27 25.86
C THR A 934 21.44 15.89 25.96
N GLU A 935 21.28 17.06 25.31
CA GLU A 935 19.98 17.69 25.07
C GLU A 935 19.13 16.85 24.12
N LYS A 936 19.73 16.45 23.00
CA LYS A 936 19.13 15.59 21.98
C LYS A 936 19.04 14.15 22.46
N GLN A 937 18.00 13.43 22.04
CA GLN A 937 17.77 12.03 22.37
C GLN A 937 17.54 11.23 21.09
N CYS A 938 18.43 10.27 20.83
CA CYS A 938 18.38 9.37 19.68
C CYS A 938 18.37 10.09 18.31
N GLU A 939 18.62 11.40 18.28
CA GLU A 939 18.80 12.19 17.07
C GLU A 939 20.28 12.12 16.68
N ARG A 940 20.65 11.07 15.93
CA ARG A 940 22.02 10.86 15.44
C ARG A 940 22.50 12.06 14.66
N ARG A 941 23.80 12.34 14.78
CA ARG A 941 24.50 13.39 14.04
C ARG A 941 25.92 12.96 13.69
N GLY A 942 26.52 13.65 12.73
CA GLY A 942 27.89 13.38 12.35
C GLY A 942 28.49 14.31 11.32
N ARG A 943 29.78 14.08 11.06
CA ARG A 943 30.55 14.70 9.99
C ARG A 943 31.29 13.65 9.19
N ILE A 944 31.37 13.83 7.88
CA ILE A 944 32.09 12.94 6.98
C ILE A 944 32.99 13.78 6.10
N TYR A 945 34.28 13.46 6.12
CA TYR A 945 35.29 14.14 5.33
C TYR A 945 35.67 13.25 4.17
N GLY A 946 35.68 13.82 2.96
CA GLY A 946 36.10 13.13 1.75
C GLY A 946 37.19 13.88 1.02
N THR A 947 37.67 13.30 -0.08
CA THR A 947 38.74 13.87 -0.91
C THR A 947 38.31 15.12 -1.67
N GLU A 948 37.01 15.30 -1.92
CA GLU A 948 36.46 16.38 -2.76
C GLU A 948 35.40 17.24 -2.04
N GLY A 949 35.12 16.94 -0.77
CA GLY A 949 34.17 17.71 0.02
C GLY A 949 34.02 17.23 1.47
N GLU A 950 33.07 17.82 2.18
CA GLU A 950 32.68 17.38 3.54
C GLU A 950 31.16 17.41 3.72
N ILE A 951 30.63 16.49 4.53
CA ILE A 951 29.22 16.39 4.92
C ILE A 951 29.08 16.67 6.42
N GLU A 952 28.08 17.45 6.81
CA GLU A 952 27.52 17.53 8.15
C GLU A 952 26.06 17.03 8.10
N TYR A 953 25.69 16.16 9.04
CA TYR A 953 24.33 15.62 9.07
C TYR A 953 23.77 15.49 10.49
N ASP A 954 22.45 15.53 10.57
CA ASP A 954 21.67 15.09 11.72
C ASP A 954 20.52 14.18 11.25
N SER A 955 19.64 13.73 12.14
CA SER A 955 18.54 12.83 11.76
C SER A 955 17.51 13.45 10.81
N ARG A 956 17.69 14.70 10.37
CA ARG A 956 16.73 15.46 9.56
C ARG A 956 17.35 16.05 8.30
N THR A 957 18.60 16.47 8.36
CA THR A 957 19.25 17.29 7.34
C THR A 957 20.62 16.73 7.00
N ILE A 958 20.94 16.77 5.71
CA ILE A 958 22.28 16.47 5.18
C ILE A 958 22.76 17.73 4.47
N LYS A 959 23.87 18.30 4.95
CA LYS A 959 24.49 19.47 4.35
C LYS A 959 25.89 19.08 3.90
N TYR A 960 26.24 19.33 2.65
CA TYR A 960 27.59 19.04 2.16
C TYR A 960 28.18 20.19 1.38
N PHE A 961 29.50 20.33 1.49
CA PHE A 961 30.32 21.35 0.86
C PHE A 961 31.21 20.72 -0.21
N SER A 962 31.19 21.26 -1.43
CA SER A 962 32.08 20.81 -2.50
C SER A 962 33.34 21.68 -2.57
N PHE A 963 34.52 21.06 -2.58
CA PHE A 963 35.78 21.79 -2.75
C PHE A 963 35.96 22.34 -4.16
N ALA A 964 35.34 21.70 -5.16
CA ALA A 964 35.42 22.14 -6.55
C ALA A 964 34.66 23.45 -6.80
N THR A 965 33.48 23.61 -6.18
CA THR A 965 32.62 24.77 -6.38
C THR A 965 32.69 25.80 -5.25
N ASN A 966 33.18 25.42 -4.06
CA ASN A 966 33.09 26.19 -2.82
C ASN A 966 31.64 26.53 -2.41
N GLU A 967 30.69 25.64 -2.70
CA GLU A 967 29.28 25.84 -2.39
C GLU A 967 28.73 24.77 -1.44
N PHE A 968 27.70 25.15 -0.69
CA PHE A 968 26.93 24.23 0.15
C PHE A 968 25.65 23.78 -0.54
N THR A 969 25.38 22.49 -0.46
CA THR A 969 24.07 21.91 -0.75
C THR A 969 23.44 21.43 0.55
N THR A 970 22.16 21.76 0.78
CA THR A 970 21.40 21.27 1.94
C THR A 970 20.20 20.48 1.46
N ILE A 971 20.06 19.28 1.99
CA ILE A 971 18.96 18.36 1.73
C ILE A 971 18.21 18.16 3.04
N GLU A 972 16.95 18.59 3.06
CA GLU A 972 16.03 18.21 4.13
C GLU A 972 15.36 16.89 3.78
N ILE A 973 15.49 15.89 4.64
CA ILE A 973 14.79 14.62 4.49
C ILE A 973 13.33 14.89 4.86
N PRO A 974 12.31 14.56 4.04
CA PRO A 974 10.90 14.77 4.40
C PRO A 974 10.47 13.94 5.61
N LYS A 975 9.52 14.43 6.42
CA LYS A 975 8.94 13.59 7.52
C LYS A 975 8.07 12.51 6.89
N ALA A 976 8.08 11.32 7.47
CA ALA A 976 7.07 10.33 7.14
C ALA A 976 5.68 10.91 7.41
N LYS A 977 4.76 10.71 6.46
CA LYS A 977 3.38 11.21 6.58
C LYS A 977 2.61 10.52 7.71
N ASN A 978 3.00 9.28 8.04
CA ASN A 978 2.50 8.54 9.19
C ASN A 978 3.32 8.91 10.44
N PRO A 979 2.72 9.54 11.48
CA PRO A 979 3.45 9.89 12.70
C PRO A 979 4.05 8.68 13.43
N LYS A 980 3.45 7.49 13.32
CA LYS A 980 3.97 6.26 13.91
C LYS A 980 5.25 5.80 13.22
N GLU A 981 5.29 5.89 11.89
CA GLU A 981 6.48 5.59 11.08
C GLU A 981 7.61 6.58 11.40
N GLU A 982 7.30 7.88 11.48
CA GLU A 982 8.28 8.92 11.85
C GLU A 982 8.92 8.66 13.22
N GLN A 983 8.11 8.26 14.22
CA GLN A 983 8.58 7.97 15.58
C GLN A 983 9.39 6.67 15.68
N ALA A 984 9.33 5.80 14.66
CA ALA A 984 10.01 4.52 14.61
C ALA A 984 11.39 4.65 13.91
N HIS A 985 12.35 5.26 14.63
CA HIS A 985 13.72 5.50 14.16
C HIS A 985 13.76 6.28 12.83
N GLY A 986 12.88 7.27 12.66
CA GLY A 986 12.79 8.07 11.44
C GLY A 986 12.31 7.26 10.24
N GLY A 987 11.47 6.24 10.44
CA GLY A 987 10.97 5.34 9.40
C GLY A 987 11.77 4.04 9.21
N GLY A 988 12.87 3.86 9.95
CA GLY A 988 13.76 2.70 9.82
C GLY A 988 13.07 1.35 10.07
N ASP A 989 12.18 1.25 11.07
CA ASP A 989 11.44 0.01 11.36
C ASP A 989 10.51 -0.40 10.20
N TRP A 990 9.81 0.58 9.59
CA TRP A 990 8.95 0.35 8.43
C TRP A 990 9.77 0.01 7.19
N GLY A 991 10.87 0.73 6.96
CA GLY A 991 11.80 0.43 5.87
C GLY A 991 12.35 -1.00 5.96
N LEU A 992 12.84 -1.40 7.13
CA LEU A 992 13.32 -2.77 7.39
C LEU A 992 12.22 -3.80 7.14
N THR A 993 11.01 -3.56 7.66
CA THR A 993 9.88 -4.49 7.50
C THR A 993 9.51 -4.66 6.03
N ARG A 994 9.37 -3.57 5.28
CA ARG A 994 9.05 -3.60 3.84
C ARG A 994 10.12 -4.35 3.06
N MET A 995 11.40 -4.11 3.35
CA MET A 995 12.49 -4.82 2.70
C MET A 995 12.52 -6.30 3.05
N PHE A 996 12.30 -6.65 4.33
CA PHE A 996 12.23 -8.04 4.77
C PHE A 996 11.09 -8.80 4.08
N ILE A 997 9.87 -8.27 4.12
CA ILE A 997 8.73 -8.88 3.46
C ILE A 997 8.93 -8.92 1.94
N GLY A 998 9.44 -7.85 1.33
CA GLY A 998 9.76 -7.83 -0.09
C GLY A 998 10.76 -8.91 -0.52
N ALA A 999 11.80 -9.15 0.30
CA ALA A 999 12.75 -10.23 0.07
C ALA A 999 12.10 -11.61 0.19
N VAL A 1000 11.26 -11.82 1.21
CA VAL A 1000 10.51 -13.07 1.40
C VAL A 1000 9.62 -13.34 0.19
N GLN A 1001 8.90 -12.32 -0.29
CA GLN A 1001 8.03 -12.42 -1.45
C GLN A 1001 8.81 -12.67 -2.74
N ALA A 1002 9.97 -12.02 -2.91
CA ALA A 1002 10.85 -12.28 -4.04
C ALA A 1002 11.28 -13.75 -4.09
N VAL A 1003 11.64 -14.34 -2.95
CA VAL A 1003 12.04 -15.75 -2.87
C VAL A 1003 10.85 -16.70 -3.04
N GLU A 1004 9.81 -16.54 -2.23
CA GLU A 1004 8.72 -17.52 -2.16
C GLU A 1004 7.73 -17.41 -3.32
N GLU A 1005 7.53 -16.21 -3.86
CA GLU A 1005 6.49 -15.93 -4.86
C GLU A 1005 7.07 -15.69 -6.25
N ARG A 1006 8.25 -15.04 -6.33
CA ARG A 1006 8.90 -14.70 -7.61
C ARG A 1006 10.06 -15.62 -7.97
N GLY A 1007 10.37 -16.61 -7.13
CA GLY A 1007 11.41 -17.62 -7.38
C GLY A 1007 12.83 -17.06 -7.42
N TRP A 1008 13.08 -15.92 -6.78
CA TRP A 1008 14.42 -15.34 -6.69
C TRP A 1008 15.35 -16.29 -5.93
N ASP A 1009 16.61 -16.31 -6.34
CA ASP A 1009 17.65 -16.89 -5.51
C ASP A 1009 17.72 -16.13 -4.18
N ILE A 1010 17.84 -16.87 -3.08
CA ILE A 1010 17.84 -16.28 -1.73
C ILE A 1010 18.97 -15.28 -1.57
N ARG A 1011 20.15 -15.52 -2.15
CA ARG A 1011 21.28 -14.59 -2.04
C ARG A 1011 21.02 -13.30 -2.80
N ASP A 1012 20.38 -13.40 -3.95
CA ASP A 1012 20.01 -12.23 -4.75
C ASP A 1012 18.94 -11.40 -4.03
N ALA A 1013 17.89 -12.04 -3.48
CA ALA A 1013 16.88 -11.35 -2.69
C ALA A 1013 17.45 -10.73 -1.39
N GLN A 1014 18.31 -11.48 -0.69
CA GLN A 1014 19.00 -11.03 0.51
C GLN A 1014 19.86 -9.79 0.23
N ARG A 1015 20.61 -9.80 -0.87
CA ARG A 1015 21.48 -8.69 -1.26
C ARG A 1015 20.69 -7.48 -1.72
N GLU A 1016 19.68 -7.67 -2.57
CA GLU A 1016 18.95 -6.59 -3.21
C GLU A 1016 18.01 -5.87 -2.23
N PHE A 1017 17.22 -6.62 -1.48
CA PHE A 1017 16.20 -6.03 -0.60
C PHE A 1017 16.75 -5.75 0.79
N ILE A 1018 17.39 -6.74 1.42
CA ILE A 1018 17.88 -6.58 2.80
C ILE A 1018 19.16 -5.76 2.82
N GLY A 1019 20.06 -5.95 1.85
CA GLY A 1019 21.36 -5.27 1.83
C GLY A 1019 22.23 -5.63 3.04
N CYS A 1020 21.97 -6.77 3.68
CA CYS A 1020 22.72 -7.31 4.81
C CYS A 1020 22.67 -8.84 4.75
N THR A 1021 23.81 -9.51 4.80
CA THR A 1021 23.86 -10.96 5.03
C THR A 1021 23.90 -11.28 6.53
N LEU A 1022 23.63 -12.54 6.90
CA LEU A 1022 23.83 -13.01 8.28
C LEU A 1022 25.30 -12.90 8.70
N GLU A 1023 26.25 -13.13 7.79
CA GLU A 1023 27.66 -12.95 8.08
C GLU A 1023 28.00 -11.48 8.37
N GLU A 1024 27.46 -10.55 7.59
CA GLU A 1024 27.63 -9.11 7.86
C GLU A 1024 27.02 -8.70 9.20
N ALA A 1025 25.85 -9.24 9.56
CA ALA A 1025 25.24 -9.01 10.87
C ALA A 1025 26.12 -9.54 12.01
N VAL A 1026 26.68 -10.75 11.88
CA VAL A 1026 27.61 -11.30 12.86
C VAL A 1026 28.90 -10.47 12.92
N ARG A 1027 29.41 -10.02 11.77
CA ARG A 1027 30.61 -9.19 11.68
C ARG A 1027 30.43 -7.84 12.37
N SER A 1028 29.30 -7.17 12.18
CA SER A 1028 29.03 -5.90 12.87
C SER A 1028 28.91 -6.08 14.39
N HIS A 1029 28.30 -7.17 14.86
CA HIS A 1029 28.32 -7.53 16.28
C HIS A 1029 29.73 -7.84 16.79
N ALA A 1030 30.54 -8.54 16.00
CA ALA A 1030 31.92 -8.84 16.33
C ALA A 1030 32.78 -7.59 16.51
N VAL A 1031 32.53 -6.53 15.73
CA VAL A 1031 33.15 -5.21 15.94
C VAL A 1031 32.78 -4.63 17.32
N VAL A 1032 31.53 -4.78 17.76
CA VAL A 1032 31.11 -4.38 19.11
C VAL A 1032 31.85 -5.18 20.18
N PHE A 1033 31.93 -6.50 20.06
CA PHE A 1033 32.65 -7.35 21.02
C PHE A 1033 34.15 -7.02 21.06
N ALA A 1034 34.77 -6.78 19.90
CA ALA A 1034 36.16 -6.33 19.82
C ALA A 1034 36.35 -4.95 20.47
N ALA A 1035 35.42 -4.02 20.28
CA ALA A 1035 35.46 -2.71 20.94
C ALA A 1035 35.30 -2.82 22.46
N GLU A 1036 34.46 -3.73 22.96
CA GLU A 1036 34.35 -3.97 24.41
C GLU A 1036 35.61 -4.64 24.98
N GLU A 1037 36.21 -5.61 24.27
CA GLU A 1037 37.51 -6.18 24.66
C GLU A 1037 38.62 -5.11 24.67
N ALA A 1038 38.69 -4.28 23.63
CA ALA A 1038 39.64 -3.17 23.52
C ALA A 1038 39.54 -2.21 24.72
N ARG A 1039 38.31 -1.86 25.12
CA ARG A 1039 38.03 -0.98 26.25
C ARG A 1039 38.47 -1.60 27.57
N ARG A 1040 38.05 -2.84 27.84
CA ARG A 1040 38.30 -3.50 29.12
C ARG A 1040 39.76 -3.87 29.34
N GLU A 1041 40.45 -4.26 28.27
CA GLU A 1041 41.87 -4.62 28.31
C GLU A 1041 42.81 -3.46 27.98
N GLU A 1042 42.26 -2.27 27.74
CA GLU A 1042 43.01 -1.04 27.43
C GLU A 1042 44.03 -1.23 26.30
N LYS A 1043 43.60 -1.92 25.22
CA LYS A 1043 44.48 -2.29 24.09
C LYS A 1043 43.85 -1.95 22.74
N VAL A 1044 44.70 -1.88 21.72
CA VAL A 1044 44.25 -1.80 20.32
C VAL A 1044 44.12 -3.21 19.76
N ILE A 1045 42.94 -3.53 19.24
CA ILE A 1045 42.64 -4.81 18.59
C ILE A 1045 43.08 -4.74 17.14
N LYS A 1046 43.92 -5.68 16.71
CA LYS A 1046 44.16 -5.96 15.28
C LYS A 1046 43.06 -6.89 14.80
N TRP A 1047 42.22 -6.41 13.88
CA TRP A 1047 40.97 -7.08 13.51
C TRP A 1047 41.20 -8.49 12.97
N GLN A 1048 42.08 -8.67 11.98
CA GLN A 1048 42.32 -9.99 11.36
C GLN A 1048 42.76 -11.04 12.39
N ASP A 1049 43.79 -10.74 13.19
CA ASP A 1049 44.28 -11.63 14.26
C ASP A 1049 43.18 -11.96 15.28
N TRP A 1050 42.35 -10.97 15.62
CA TRP A 1050 41.28 -11.14 16.59
C TRP A 1050 40.12 -11.96 16.02
N TRP A 1051 39.70 -11.66 14.80
CA TRP A 1051 38.62 -12.35 14.10
C TRP A 1051 38.98 -13.82 13.89
N GLU A 1052 40.16 -14.11 13.34
CA GLU A 1052 40.66 -15.48 13.15
C GLU A 1052 40.70 -16.27 14.45
N ARG A 1053 41.13 -15.67 15.58
CA ARG A 1053 41.16 -16.40 16.86
C ARG A 1053 39.77 -16.85 17.31
N HIS A 1054 38.73 -16.08 17.02
CA HIS A 1054 37.36 -16.40 17.41
C HIS A 1054 36.64 -17.28 16.38
N THR A 1055 36.99 -17.14 15.10
CA THR A 1055 36.41 -17.93 14.00
C THR A 1055 37.18 -19.19 13.65
N LYS A 1056 38.41 -19.42 14.16
CA LYS A 1056 39.12 -20.72 14.06
C LYS A 1056 38.35 -21.87 14.70
N SER A 1057 37.35 -21.58 15.53
CA SER A 1057 36.36 -22.56 16.02
C SER A 1057 35.20 -22.84 15.05
N MET A 1058 35.19 -22.20 13.87
CA MET A 1058 34.22 -22.39 12.79
C MET A 1058 34.76 -23.27 11.66
N ALA A 1059 36.05 -23.63 11.65
CA ALA A 1059 36.68 -24.50 10.65
C ALA A 1059 36.70 -25.97 11.11
#